data_AF-A0A4Q4UBF3-F1
#
_entry.id   AF-A0A4Q4UBF3-F1
#
_cell.length_a   1.000
_cell.length_b   1.000
_cell.length_c   1.000
_cell.angle_alpha   90.00
_cell.angle_beta   90.00
_cell.angle_gamma   90.00
#
_symmetry.space_group_name_H-M   'P 1'
#
loop_
_entity.id
_entity.type
_entity.pdbx_description
1 polymer ?
#
loop_
_entity_poly.entity_id
_entity_poly.type
_entity_poly.pdbx_seq_one_letter_code
_entity_poly.pdbx_strand_id
1 'polypeptide(L)'
;MFFGSQKLFAKSFWRILRSPASISENEESSASSDIALGSRASKYSKLLALMDADAADEQQNPGLSHQELTRDFSNAPIFTAAVDKLVHSALSPGEQTSELVPQYGLIGSRVDLGGTTASREDGLVIGNVNVPWSAFICGSQGAGKSHTLCCLLENALVTNNDAGALPHPLAGMVMHYDSYSNHNTTQVCEAAYLCSSCIPVTVLVSPSNIWAMKRLYSNLPGLAPGGSQPKVVPLYLDEHQLDVSRILKLMAVDPAADRTPLYMEVVMNIVREMAMEGSPFTYTKFRKRLADTPWVRGQETPLNLRLQLLDSFITPSPMTKSTRPASSPGNIWAFEPGSLTIVDLSDPFISSDEACTLFSICLSIFLEKRHRCGRIVALDEAHKFLAQSGEARVLTNELVSVIRQQRHTGTRVVIATQEPTLSPELIALANATFVHRFLSPSWYEVLKKHLAGADKQDPGSQNSLFRTIVGLRTGQALLFCPTAQMDIANGSPGSGGARWARSLNDGYINIRIRKRLTTDGGKSIMATDALANPAPKPVTDDVPMYLVEPAVKGGRKGRGREKKSKNSKESAASTSYGADESVSHDGEASGGEEVDEALQKTVAGKGSPTFQDVINEGKRHALCIFHSDSSWKSLSSRSKQERNEFFKAIGDRLDLKYETISSNGELKSRLIMSVDQYLKQLRKVHKAE
;
A
#
# COMPACT_ATOMS: atom_id res chain seq x y z
N MET A 1 -48.00 5.17 22.31
CA MET A 1 -48.89 4.38 21.44
C MET A 1 -48.34 4.49 20.02
N PHE A 2 -47.39 3.61 19.69
CA PHE A 2 -47.59 2.29 19.05
C PHE A 2 -47.52 2.40 17.51
N PHE A 3 -46.35 1.98 16.99
CA PHE A 3 -46.01 1.33 15.70
C PHE A 3 -46.96 1.52 14.50
N GLY A 4 -46.54 1.76 13.25
CA GLY A 4 -45.24 1.67 12.59
C GLY A 4 -45.51 1.60 11.08
N SER A 5 -44.54 1.97 10.24
CA SER A 5 -44.55 1.58 8.82
C SER A 5 -43.11 1.44 8.33
N GLN A 6 -42.62 0.22 8.45
CA GLN A 6 -41.45 -0.29 7.76
C GLN A 6 -41.91 -1.03 6.50
N LYS A 7 -41.09 -0.91 5.44
CA LYS A 7 -40.87 -1.91 4.38
C LYS A 7 -41.99 -2.07 3.33
N LEU A 8 -41.82 -1.34 2.23
CA LEU A 8 -42.22 -1.77 0.89
C LEU A 8 -40.96 -2.16 0.11
N PHE A 9 -41.07 -3.23 -0.69
CA PHE A 9 -40.06 -3.90 -1.53
C PHE A 9 -39.18 -4.98 -0.88
N ALA A 10 -39.84 -6.00 -0.35
CA ALA A 10 -39.41 -7.39 -0.53
C ALA A 10 -40.66 -8.27 -0.66
N LYS A 11 -40.57 -9.33 -1.48
CA LYS A 11 -41.57 -10.41 -1.72
C LYS A 11 -42.53 -10.19 -2.90
N SER A 12 -42.00 -10.34 -4.11
CA SER A 12 -42.73 -10.99 -5.19
C SER A 12 -41.89 -12.18 -5.66
N PHE A 13 -42.21 -13.40 -5.21
CA PHE A 13 -41.86 -14.65 -5.92
C PHE A 13 -42.48 -15.94 -5.35
N TRP A 14 -43.24 -15.91 -4.25
CA TRP A 14 -43.92 -17.10 -3.75
C TRP A 14 -45.43 -16.87 -3.60
N ARG A 15 -46.14 -17.11 -4.70
CA ARG A 15 -47.58 -17.42 -4.68
C ARG A 15 -47.91 -18.11 -6.00
N ILE A 16 -48.14 -19.40 -5.94
CA ILE A 16 -49.27 -20.11 -6.57
C ILE A 16 -49.27 -21.53 -5.99
N LEU A 17 -50.49 -22.03 -5.76
CA LEU A 17 -50.89 -23.35 -5.25
C LEU A 17 -50.89 -23.54 -3.72
N ARG A 18 -52.04 -23.23 -3.11
CA ARG A 18 -52.90 -24.29 -2.52
C ARG A 18 -54.27 -23.74 -2.08
N SER A 19 -55.33 -24.41 -2.53
CA SER A 19 -56.53 -24.86 -1.78
C SER A 19 -57.71 -25.14 -2.73
N PRO A 20 -58.82 -25.82 -2.32
CA PRO A 20 -59.01 -26.81 -1.24
C PRO A 20 -59.99 -27.99 -1.62
N ALA A 21 -60.28 -28.85 -0.61
CA ALA A 21 -61.50 -29.70 -0.42
C ALA A 21 -61.57 -31.06 -1.18
N SER A 22 -62.25 -32.13 -0.74
CA SER A 22 -62.77 -32.65 0.55
C SER A 22 -63.49 -34.01 0.29
N ILE A 23 -63.43 -34.96 1.23
CA ILE A 23 -64.45 -35.99 1.61
C ILE A 23 -64.58 -37.36 0.85
N SER A 24 -64.66 -38.40 1.70
CA SER A 24 -65.34 -39.72 1.71
C SER A 24 -64.90 -40.96 0.90
N GLU A 25 -64.56 -42.00 1.69
CA GLU A 25 -65.07 -43.39 1.74
C GLU A 25 -65.02 -44.36 0.52
N ASN A 26 -64.37 -45.49 0.83
CA ASN A 26 -64.67 -46.91 0.51
C ASN A 26 -64.53 -47.51 -0.92
N GLU A 27 -63.94 -48.70 -0.87
CA GLU A 27 -64.08 -49.88 -1.74
C GLU A 27 -63.24 -50.06 -3.02
N GLU A 28 -63.00 -51.34 -3.28
CA GLU A 28 -61.98 -52.01 -4.09
C GLU A 28 -61.98 -51.65 -5.58
N SER A 29 -60.81 -51.69 -6.22
CA SER A 29 -60.51 -52.63 -7.32
C SER A 29 -59.22 -52.25 -8.07
N SER A 30 -58.53 -53.29 -8.51
CA SER A 30 -57.34 -53.28 -9.34
C SER A 30 -57.51 -52.53 -10.67
N ALA A 31 -56.63 -51.56 -10.97
CA ALA A 31 -56.26 -51.22 -12.34
C ALA A 31 -54.91 -50.48 -12.39
N SER A 32 -54.01 -51.01 -13.22
CA SER A 32 -52.69 -50.47 -13.54
C SER A 32 -52.76 -49.04 -14.11
N SER A 33 -51.80 -48.20 -13.76
CA SER A 33 -51.28 -47.20 -14.71
C SER A 33 -49.79 -46.97 -14.48
N ASP A 34 -48.99 -47.63 -15.32
CA ASP A 34 -47.62 -47.26 -15.62
C ASP A 34 -47.60 -45.84 -16.18
N ILE A 35 -47.15 -44.87 -15.38
CA ILE A 35 -46.70 -43.57 -15.89
C ILE A 35 -45.20 -43.69 -16.12
N ALA A 36 -44.85 -43.82 -17.39
CA ALA A 36 -43.52 -44.06 -17.93
C ALA A 36 -42.45 -43.07 -17.42
N LEU A 37 -41.64 -43.52 -16.46
CA LEU A 37 -40.36 -42.92 -16.06
C LEU A 37 -39.17 -43.44 -16.90
N GLY A 38 -39.41 -44.25 -17.94
CA GLY A 38 -38.38 -44.98 -18.68
C GLY A 38 -37.39 -44.11 -19.48
N SER A 39 -37.81 -42.94 -19.98
CA SER A 39 -36.94 -42.05 -20.77
C SER A 39 -35.98 -41.20 -19.92
N ARG A 40 -36.39 -40.86 -18.69
CA ARG A 40 -35.60 -40.04 -17.77
C ARG A 40 -34.67 -40.90 -16.91
N ALA A 41 -35.08 -42.13 -16.59
CA ALA A 41 -34.25 -43.11 -15.89
C ALA A 41 -32.99 -43.53 -16.67
N SER A 42 -33.08 -43.73 -17.99
CA SER A 42 -31.88 -44.03 -18.81
C SER A 42 -30.99 -42.81 -19.05
N LYS A 43 -31.49 -41.60 -18.81
CA LYS A 43 -30.67 -40.38 -18.72
C LYS A 43 -29.98 -40.28 -17.37
N TYR A 44 -30.55 -40.80 -16.28
CA TYR A 44 -29.88 -40.78 -14.98
C TYR A 44 -28.61 -41.60 -14.95
N SER A 45 -28.49 -42.71 -15.69
CA SER A 45 -27.22 -43.43 -15.83
C SER A 45 -26.18 -42.64 -16.64
N LYS A 46 -26.60 -41.85 -17.65
CA LYS A 46 -25.71 -40.93 -18.37
C LYS A 46 -25.32 -39.69 -17.54
N LEU A 47 -26.22 -39.22 -16.68
CA LEU A 47 -25.97 -38.13 -15.74
C LEU A 47 -25.09 -38.60 -14.57
N LEU A 48 -25.29 -39.84 -14.11
CA LEU A 48 -24.40 -40.54 -13.18
C LEU A 48 -23.05 -40.77 -13.84
N ALA A 49 -22.95 -41.19 -15.10
CA ALA A 49 -21.67 -41.26 -15.82
C ALA A 49 -20.94 -39.91 -15.99
N LEU A 50 -21.64 -38.77 -15.84
CA LEU A 50 -21.02 -37.44 -15.76
C LEU A 50 -20.53 -37.10 -14.34
N MET A 51 -21.02 -37.81 -13.32
CA MET A 51 -20.50 -37.82 -11.94
C MET A 51 -19.46 -38.93 -11.71
N ASP A 52 -19.57 -40.04 -12.46
CA ASP A 52 -18.88 -41.33 -12.31
C ASP A 52 -17.84 -41.57 -13.42
N ALA A 53 -17.50 -40.55 -14.23
CA ALA A 53 -16.34 -40.64 -15.12
C ALA A 53 -15.03 -40.93 -14.33
N ASP A 54 -15.06 -40.68 -13.02
CA ASP A 54 -14.02 -41.02 -12.05
C ASP A 54 -14.40 -42.22 -11.14
N ALA A 55 -15.61 -42.81 -11.26
CA ALA A 55 -16.17 -43.81 -10.32
C ALA A 55 -16.45 -45.20 -10.93
N ALA A 56 -16.07 -45.46 -12.19
CA ALA A 56 -16.16 -46.82 -12.75
C ALA A 56 -15.23 -47.85 -12.08
N ASP A 57 -14.30 -47.41 -11.22
CA ASP A 57 -13.38 -48.25 -10.43
C ASP A 57 -13.83 -48.47 -8.97
N GLU A 58 -14.93 -47.83 -8.53
CA GLU A 58 -15.34 -47.81 -7.11
C GLU A 58 -15.98 -49.12 -6.61
N GLN A 59 -16.26 -50.09 -7.47
CA GLN A 59 -16.80 -51.39 -7.02
C GLN A 59 -15.73 -52.37 -6.52
N GLN A 60 -14.44 -51.99 -6.48
CA GLN A 60 -13.38 -52.81 -5.89
C GLN A 60 -12.42 -52.09 -4.93
N ASN A 61 -12.46 -50.76 -4.76
CA ASN A 61 -11.58 -50.06 -3.82
C ASN A 61 -12.30 -48.90 -3.08
N PRO A 62 -12.45 -48.95 -1.74
CA PRO A 62 -13.17 -47.92 -0.99
C PRO A 62 -12.31 -46.70 -0.61
N GLY A 63 -11.22 -46.41 -1.35
CA GLY A 63 -10.38 -45.22 -1.15
C GLY A 63 -10.74 -44.09 -2.14
N LEU A 64 -10.45 -42.83 -1.79
CA LEU A 64 -10.53 -41.69 -2.71
C LEU A 64 -9.87 -42.05 -4.05
N SER A 65 -10.53 -41.79 -5.17
CA SER A 65 -9.98 -42.17 -6.47
C SER A 65 -8.61 -41.49 -6.66
N HIS A 66 -7.65 -42.18 -7.30
CA HIS A 66 -6.31 -41.62 -7.53
C HIS A 66 -6.36 -40.25 -8.25
N GLN A 67 -7.39 -40.03 -9.07
CA GLN A 67 -7.65 -38.78 -9.76
C GLN A 67 -8.13 -37.67 -8.82
N GLU A 68 -8.99 -37.97 -7.86
CA GLU A 68 -9.43 -37.00 -6.84
C GLU A 68 -8.27 -36.54 -5.96
N LEU A 69 -7.44 -37.47 -5.49
CA LEU A 69 -6.25 -37.16 -4.69
C LEU A 69 -5.27 -36.27 -5.46
N THR A 70 -5.05 -36.56 -6.75
CA THR A 70 -4.20 -35.77 -7.64
C THR A 70 -4.76 -34.37 -7.86
N ARG A 71 -6.08 -34.25 -8.09
CA ARG A 71 -6.78 -32.98 -8.28
C ARG A 71 -6.78 -32.13 -7.02
N ASP A 72 -6.97 -32.72 -5.86
CA ASP A 72 -6.97 -32.02 -4.58
C ASP A 72 -5.56 -31.52 -4.23
N PHE A 73 -4.54 -32.34 -4.51
CA PHE A 73 -3.14 -31.94 -4.36
C PHE A 73 -2.74 -30.80 -5.31
N SER A 74 -3.08 -30.89 -6.61
CA SER A 74 -2.72 -29.87 -7.60
C SER A 74 -3.34 -28.50 -7.30
N ASN A 75 -4.49 -28.50 -6.61
CA ASN A 75 -5.21 -27.29 -6.19
C ASN A 75 -4.91 -26.85 -4.76
N ALA A 76 -4.12 -27.62 -4.00
CA ALA A 76 -3.76 -27.27 -2.64
C ALA A 76 -2.85 -26.04 -2.62
N PRO A 77 -3.16 -24.99 -1.84
CA PRO A 77 -2.34 -23.77 -1.79
C PRO A 77 -0.98 -24.02 -1.13
N ILE A 78 -0.93 -24.94 -0.16
CA ILE A 78 0.27 -25.29 0.60
C ILE A 78 0.28 -26.80 0.80
N PHE A 79 1.46 -27.42 0.69
CA PHE A 79 1.64 -28.84 0.92
C PHE A 79 3.02 -29.13 1.52
N THR A 80 3.23 -30.34 2.04
CA THR A 80 4.55 -30.79 2.51
C THR A 80 5.26 -31.64 1.48
N ALA A 81 6.60 -31.64 1.51
CA ALA A 81 7.41 -32.50 0.65
C ALA A 81 7.10 -33.99 0.85
N ALA A 82 6.66 -34.40 2.05
CA ALA A 82 6.20 -35.76 2.31
C ALA A 82 5.01 -36.13 1.41
N VAL A 83 3.99 -35.26 1.37
CA VAL A 83 2.79 -35.48 0.54
C VAL A 83 3.15 -35.45 -0.93
N ASP A 84 4.00 -34.51 -1.34
CA ASP A 84 4.48 -34.40 -2.71
C ASP A 84 5.14 -35.71 -3.20
N LYS A 85 6.06 -36.27 -2.40
CA LYS A 85 6.68 -37.59 -2.66
C LYS A 85 5.65 -38.71 -2.75
N LEU A 86 4.65 -38.72 -1.86
CA LEU A 86 3.60 -39.75 -1.85
C LEU A 86 2.75 -39.69 -3.13
N VAL A 87 2.28 -38.50 -3.50
CA VAL A 87 1.41 -38.32 -4.67
C VAL A 87 2.17 -38.73 -5.94
N HIS A 88 3.41 -38.27 -6.11
CA HIS A 88 4.23 -38.65 -7.27
C HIS A 88 4.57 -40.15 -7.31
N SER A 89 4.72 -40.81 -6.16
CA SER A 89 4.94 -42.26 -6.09
C SER A 89 3.72 -43.08 -6.51
N ALA A 90 2.52 -42.48 -6.44
CA ALA A 90 1.25 -43.10 -6.80
C ALA A 90 0.87 -42.89 -8.29
N LEU A 91 1.63 -42.08 -9.04
CA LEU A 91 1.38 -41.82 -10.47
C LEU A 91 1.90 -42.96 -11.37
N SER A 92 1.16 -43.26 -12.43
CA SER A 92 1.54 -44.26 -13.43
C SER A 92 2.85 -43.86 -14.14
N PRO A 93 3.71 -44.81 -14.57
CA PRO A 93 5.00 -44.52 -15.21
C PRO A 93 4.95 -43.60 -16.45
N GLY A 94 3.80 -43.50 -17.12
CA GLY A 94 3.57 -42.60 -18.28
C GLY A 94 3.08 -41.19 -17.92
N GLU A 95 2.63 -40.95 -16.69
CA GLU A 95 2.14 -39.65 -16.19
C GLU A 95 3.18 -38.90 -15.35
N GLN A 96 4.28 -39.57 -14.97
CA GLN A 96 5.39 -39.01 -14.20
C GLN A 96 6.10 -37.82 -14.90
N THR A 97 5.82 -37.57 -16.18
CA THR A 97 6.41 -36.46 -16.94
C THR A 97 5.66 -35.13 -16.78
N SER A 98 4.45 -35.12 -16.21
CA SER A 98 3.70 -33.88 -15.93
C SER A 98 3.85 -33.54 -14.45
N GLU A 99 4.70 -32.58 -14.12
CA GLU A 99 4.76 -32.02 -12.75
C GLU A 99 3.36 -31.52 -12.36
N LEU A 100 2.75 -32.17 -11.36
CA LEU A 100 1.39 -31.85 -10.90
C LEU A 100 1.28 -30.41 -10.39
N VAL A 101 2.38 -29.91 -9.84
CA VAL A 101 2.54 -28.52 -9.40
C VAL A 101 3.77 -27.95 -10.11
N PRO A 102 3.63 -27.41 -11.33
CA PRO A 102 4.76 -26.97 -12.15
C PRO A 102 5.44 -25.70 -11.63
N GLN A 103 4.83 -25.03 -10.64
CA GLN A 103 5.36 -23.80 -10.04
C GLN A 103 5.11 -23.79 -8.53
N TYR A 104 6.19 -23.76 -7.76
CA TYR A 104 6.14 -23.84 -6.31
C TYR A 104 7.35 -23.16 -5.69
N GLY A 105 7.23 -22.81 -4.41
CA GLY A 105 8.34 -22.25 -3.64
C GLY A 105 8.31 -22.66 -2.18
N LEU A 106 9.48 -22.92 -1.63
CA LEU A 106 9.67 -23.26 -0.22
C LEU A 106 9.22 -22.09 0.64
N ILE A 107 8.34 -22.35 1.60
CA ILE A 107 7.92 -21.37 2.61
C ILE A 107 8.79 -21.53 3.86
N GLY A 108 9.10 -22.77 4.23
CA GLY A 108 9.82 -23.07 5.47
C GLY A 108 9.84 -24.54 5.82
N SER A 109 10.04 -24.84 7.10
CA SER A 109 10.03 -26.20 7.62
C SER A 109 9.18 -26.30 8.87
N ARG A 110 8.50 -27.43 9.05
CA ARG A 110 7.77 -27.75 10.28
C ARG A 110 8.70 -27.83 11.48
N VAL A 111 8.20 -27.36 12.62
CA VAL A 111 8.88 -27.36 13.92
C VAL A 111 8.22 -28.36 14.88
N ASP A 112 6.97 -28.71 14.62
CA ASP A 112 6.11 -29.57 15.44
C ASP A 112 6.23 -31.07 15.09
N LEU A 113 7.19 -31.45 14.25
CA LEU A 113 7.42 -32.85 13.92
C LEU A 113 7.82 -33.62 15.17
N GLY A 114 6.93 -34.51 15.63
CA GLY A 114 7.28 -35.56 16.59
C GLY A 114 8.27 -36.55 15.97
N GLY A 115 8.94 -37.33 16.82
CA GLY A 115 9.99 -38.29 16.40
C GLY A 115 9.54 -39.45 15.50
N THR A 116 8.30 -39.47 15.02
CA THR A 116 7.67 -40.54 14.23
C THR A 116 7.48 -40.21 12.74
N THR A 117 8.01 -39.09 12.23
CA THR A 117 8.03 -38.80 10.79
C THR A 117 9.41 -39.00 10.16
N ALA A 118 9.40 -39.50 8.92
CA ALA A 118 10.57 -39.91 8.16
C ALA A 118 11.36 -38.70 7.65
N SER A 119 12.59 -38.50 8.12
CA SER A 119 13.53 -37.46 7.64
C SER A 119 13.11 -35.99 7.87
N ARG A 120 14.12 -35.10 7.95
CA ARG A 120 13.92 -33.64 8.05
C ARG A 120 13.32 -33.02 6.78
N GLU A 121 13.48 -33.69 5.65
CA GLU A 121 13.04 -33.23 4.33
C GLU A 121 11.52 -33.30 4.18
N ASP A 122 10.89 -34.33 4.73
CA ASP A 122 9.43 -34.50 4.71
C ASP A 122 8.71 -33.36 5.46
N GLY A 123 9.43 -32.69 6.35
CA GLY A 123 9.00 -31.49 7.07
C GLY A 123 9.00 -30.19 6.27
N LEU A 124 9.49 -30.17 5.03
CA LEU A 124 9.52 -28.96 4.21
C LEU A 124 8.10 -28.57 3.80
N VAL A 125 7.76 -27.30 4.00
CA VAL A 125 6.46 -26.71 3.69
C VAL A 125 6.60 -25.87 2.44
N ILE A 126 5.83 -26.20 1.41
CA ILE A 126 5.93 -25.67 0.06
C ILE A 126 4.63 -24.96 -0.30
N GLY A 127 4.73 -23.76 -0.86
CA GLY A 127 3.60 -23.02 -1.41
C GLY A 127 3.42 -23.30 -2.89
N ASN A 128 2.20 -23.64 -3.29
CA ASN A 128 1.82 -23.82 -4.68
C ASN A 128 1.64 -22.45 -5.33
N VAL A 129 2.60 -22.02 -6.15
CA VAL A 129 2.52 -20.71 -6.81
C VAL A 129 1.72 -20.81 -8.11
N ASN A 130 1.46 -22.01 -8.62
CA ASN A 130 0.69 -22.22 -9.85
C ASN A 130 -0.78 -21.80 -9.71
N VAL A 131 -1.42 -22.11 -8.58
CA VAL A 131 -2.83 -21.74 -8.33
C VAL A 131 -2.97 -20.43 -7.54
N PRO A 132 -4.02 -19.62 -7.77
CA PRO A 132 -4.24 -18.40 -7.03
C PRO A 132 -4.85 -18.67 -5.65
N TRP A 133 -4.13 -18.26 -4.61
CA TRP A 133 -4.59 -18.26 -3.23
C TRP A 133 -4.21 -16.96 -2.52
N SER A 134 -4.92 -16.65 -1.43
CA SER A 134 -4.69 -15.48 -0.61
C SER A 134 -4.10 -15.84 0.75
N ALA A 135 -3.26 -14.96 1.28
CA ALA A 135 -2.63 -15.13 2.58
C ALA A 135 -2.90 -13.92 3.49
N PHE A 136 -3.17 -14.20 4.75
CA PHE A 136 -3.21 -13.20 5.82
C PHE A 136 -2.06 -13.44 6.79
N ILE A 137 -1.29 -12.42 7.12
CA ILE A 137 -0.11 -12.52 7.97
C ILE A 137 -0.29 -11.53 9.12
N CYS A 138 -0.27 -12.02 10.35
CA CYS A 138 -0.39 -11.17 11.54
C CYS A 138 0.61 -11.50 12.64
N GLY A 139 0.85 -10.53 13.54
CA GLY A 139 1.84 -10.64 14.62
C GLY A 139 2.40 -9.29 15.05
N SER A 140 3.04 -9.23 16.22
CA SER A 140 3.65 -7.99 16.71
C SER A 140 4.77 -7.50 15.79
N GLN A 141 5.14 -6.23 15.91
CA GLN A 141 6.35 -5.70 15.27
C GLN A 141 7.57 -6.58 15.59
N GLY A 142 8.42 -6.81 14.58
CA GLY A 142 9.63 -7.64 14.72
C GLY A 142 9.39 -9.15 14.90
N ALA A 143 8.15 -9.65 14.80
CA ALA A 143 7.87 -11.08 14.94
C ALA A 143 8.24 -11.92 13.70
N GLY A 144 8.32 -11.27 12.52
CA GLY A 144 8.64 -11.93 11.24
C GLY A 144 7.58 -11.79 10.14
N LYS A 145 6.60 -10.87 10.28
CA LYS A 145 5.54 -10.65 9.29
C LYS A 145 6.06 -10.26 7.90
N SER A 146 6.77 -9.13 7.80
CA SER A 146 7.33 -8.61 6.55
C SER A 146 8.35 -9.59 5.96
N HIS A 147 9.02 -10.38 6.81
CA HIS A 147 9.85 -11.51 6.39
C HIS A 147 9.04 -12.61 5.69
N THR A 148 7.89 -13.04 6.24
CA THR A 148 6.98 -13.96 5.56
C THR A 148 6.42 -13.38 4.27
N LEU A 149 6.00 -12.11 4.29
CA LEU A 149 5.50 -11.40 3.10
C LEU A 149 6.54 -11.43 1.97
N CYS A 150 7.78 -11.05 2.27
CA CYS A 150 8.87 -11.08 1.31
C CYS A 150 9.19 -12.50 0.85
N CYS A 151 9.18 -13.50 1.73
CA CYS A 151 9.36 -14.90 1.33
C CYS A 151 8.30 -15.37 0.33
N LEU A 152 7.05 -14.97 0.50
CA LEU A 152 5.97 -15.29 -0.44
C LEU A 152 6.13 -14.53 -1.76
N LEU A 153 6.58 -13.26 -1.71
CA LEU A 153 6.92 -12.49 -2.91
C LEU A 153 8.12 -13.09 -3.66
N GLU A 154 9.16 -13.54 -2.95
CA GLU A 154 10.32 -14.23 -3.54
C GLU A 154 9.87 -15.46 -4.33
N ASN A 155 9.01 -16.29 -3.73
CA ASN A 155 8.45 -17.49 -4.39
C ASN A 155 7.59 -17.15 -5.62
N ALA A 156 7.04 -15.94 -5.70
CA ALA A 156 6.18 -15.50 -6.79
C ALA A 156 6.89 -14.74 -7.91
N LEU A 157 8.10 -14.24 -7.66
CA LEU A 157 8.80 -13.30 -8.56
C LEU A 157 10.20 -13.74 -8.96
N VAL A 158 10.93 -14.46 -8.10
CA VAL A 158 12.30 -14.89 -8.40
C VAL A 158 12.23 -16.16 -9.28
N THR A 159 12.74 -16.06 -10.51
CA THR A 159 12.76 -17.18 -11.45
C THR A 159 13.76 -18.26 -11.05
N ASN A 160 13.32 -19.52 -11.07
CA ASN A 160 14.12 -20.76 -10.97
C ASN A 160 15.36 -20.65 -10.06
N ASN A 161 15.12 -20.65 -8.75
CA ASN A 161 16.16 -20.55 -7.73
C ASN A 161 16.20 -21.81 -6.84
N ASP A 162 17.17 -21.88 -5.93
CA ASP A 162 17.32 -23.03 -5.01
C ASP A 162 16.14 -23.21 -4.04
N ALA A 163 15.23 -22.24 -3.94
CA ALA A 163 14.04 -22.29 -3.10
C ALA A 163 12.78 -22.76 -3.85
N GLY A 164 12.81 -23.01 -5.17
CA GLY A 164 11.66 -23.57 -5.90
C GLY A 164 11.71 -23.39 -7.42
N ALA A 165 10.68 -23.92 -8.10
CA ALA A 165 10.51 -23.81 -9.54
C ALA A 165 9.48 -22.72 -9.89
N LEU A 166 9.86 -21.78 -10.75
CA LEU A 166 8.98 -20.70 -11.20
C LEU A 166 9.22 -20.38 -12.69
N PRO A 167 8.79 -21.25 -13.61
CA PRO A 167 8.93 -21.05 -15.05
C PRO A 167 8.12 -19.86 -15.59
N HIS A 168 7.01 -19.50 -14.94
CA HIS A 168 6.15 -18.38 -15.35
C HIS A 168 5.99 -17.39 -14.18
N PRO A 169 6.99 -16.51 -13.96
CA PRO A 169 6.98 -15.60 -12.83
C PRO A 169 5.80 -14.65 -12.89
N LEU A 170 5.27 -14.30 -11.72
CA LEU A 170 4.16 -13.36 -11.60
C LEU A 170 4.68 -11.93 -11.74
N ALA A 171 3.76 -10.99 -11.94
CA ALA A 171 4.05 -9.58 -11.70
C ALA A 171 3.53 -9.20 -10.31
N GLY A 172 4.34 -8.47 -9.54
CA GLY A 172 4.04 -8.08 -8.17
C GLY A 172 3.70 -6.60 -8.03
N MET A 173 2.72 -6.29 -7.19
CA MET A 173 2.48 -4.94 -6.68
C MET A 173 2.43 -4.95 -5.16
N VAL A 174 3.21 -4.10 -4.49
CA VAL A 174 3.18 -3.90 -3.04
C VAL A 174 2.62 -2.51 -2.74
N MET A 175 1.67 -2.41 -1.82
CA MET A 175 1.17 -1.15 -1.27
C MET A 175 1.83 -0.91 0.09
N HIS A 176 2.45 0.26 0.25
CA HIS A 176 3.12 0.67 1.48
C HIS A 176 2.76 2.11 1.83
N TYR A 177 2.44 2.35 3.09
CA TYR A 177 2.12 3.68 3.60
C TYR A 177 2.57 3.81 5.06
N ASP A 178 3.22 4.92 5.37
CA ASP A 178 3.60 5.31 6.72
C ASP A 178 3.21 6.75 7.03
N SER A 179 2.40 6.93 8.07
CA SER A 179 1.92 8.23 8.54
C SER A 179 2.99 9.03 9.30
N TYR A 180 4.06 8.38 9.78
CA TYR A 180 5.14 9.02 10.53
C TYR A 180 6.36 9.38 9.66
N SER A 181 6.11 9.78 8.42
CA SER A 181 7.12 10.01 7.39
C SER A 181 7.78 11.39 7.48
N ASN A 182 8.54 11.68 8.55
CA ASN A 182 9.52 12.78 8.45
C ASN A 182 10.64 12.37 7.47
N HIS A 183 11.22 13.35 6.77
CA HIS A 183 12.24 13.14 5.71
C HIS A 183 13.44 12.25 6.13
N ASN A 184 13.66 12.06 7.43
CA ASN A 184 14.77 11.27 7.99
C ASN A 184 14.34 10.01 8.76
N THR A 185 13.03 9.77 8.96
CA THR A 185 12.52 8.65 9.80
C THR A 185 11.55 7.73 9.07
N THR A 186 11.27 7.99 7.79
CA THR A 186 10.36 7.15 7.00
C THR A 186 10.92 5.73 6.91
N GLN A 187 10.07 4.73 7.17
CA GLN A 187 10.47 3.33 7.05
C GLN A 187 10.40 2.88 5.59
N VAL A 188 11.50 2.34 5.07
CA VAL A 188 11.55 1.69 3.75
C VAL A 188 10.61 0.48 3.71
N CYS A 189 9.97 0.25 2.57
CA CYS A 189 9.32 -1.02 2.32
C CYS A 189 10.40 -2.11 2.16
N GLU A 190 10.41 -3.12 3.04
CA GLU A 190 11.42 -4.20 3.02
C GLU A 190 11.42 -5.02 1.73
N ALA A 191 10.28 -5.04 1.02
CA ALA A 191 10.18 -5.67 -0.29
C ALA A 191 11.12 -5.03 -1.33
N ALA A 192 11.60 -3.80 -1.12
CA ALA A 192 12.55 -3.17 -2.03
C ALA A 192 13.88 -3.94 -2.13
N TYR A 193 14.27 -4.68 -1.09
CA TYR A 193 15.47 -5.53 -1.11
C TYR A 193 15.39 -6.68 -2.12
N LEU A 194 14.21 -6.98 -2.68
CA LEU A 194 14.07 -7.94 -3.80
C LEU A 194 14.94 -7.58 -5.00
N CYS A 195 15.33 -6.31 -5.15
CA CYS A 195 16.29 -5.89 -6.17
C CYS A 195 17.62 -6.66 -6.07
N SER A 196 18.05 -7.05 -4.87
CA SER A 196 19.27 -7.83 -4.65
C SER A 196 19.20 -9.27 -5.19
N SER A 197 18.01 -9.79 -5.45
CA SER A 197 17.77 -11.08 -6.10
C SER A 197 17.56 -10.96 -7.62
N CYS A 198 18.11 -9.92 -8.25
CA CYS A 198 17.97 -9.62 -9.68
C CYS A 198 16.52 -9.35 -10.14
N ILE A 199 15.61 -9.02 -9.23
CA ILE A 199 14.25 -8.61 -9.58
C ILE A 199 14.27 -7.12 -9.94
N PRO A 200 13.72 -6.70 -11.11
CA PRO A 200 13.47 -5.30 -11.38
C PRO A 200 12.44 -4.73 -10.40
N VAL A 201 12.89 -3.89 -9.47
CA VAL A 201 12.03 -3.20 -8.50
C VAL A 201 11.84 -1.75 -8.95
N THR A 202 10.59 -1.33 -9.11
CA THR A 202 10.21 0.07 -9.35
C THR A 202 9.40 0.58 -8.17
N VAL A 203 9.85 1.67 -7.54
CA VAL A 203 9.15 2.34 -6.44
C VAL A 203 8.45 3.57 -6.99
N LEU A 204 7.12 3.52 -7.04
CA LEU A 204 6.25 4.64 -7.38
C LEU A 204 5.99 5.44 -6.11
N VAL A 205 6.32 6.72 -6.12
CA VAL A 205 6.18 7.59 -4.96
C VAL A 205 5.43 8.86 -5.30
N SER A 206 4.86 9.50 -4.29
CA SER A 206 4.24 10.81 -4.48
C SER A 206 5.19 11.81 -5.15
N PRO A 207 4.74 12.57 -6.17
CA PRO A 207 5.54 13.64 -6.76
C PRO A 207 6.08 14.66 -5.76
N SER A 208 5.35 14.94 -4.66
CA SER A 208 5.80 15.86 -3.61
C SER A 208 6.92 15.31 -2.73
N ASN A 209 7.08 13.99 -2.63
CA ASN A 209 8.09 13.36 -1.76
C ASN A 209 9.19 12.59 -2.53
N ILE A 210 9.28 12.77 -3.86
CA ILE A 210 10.23 12.05 -4.73
C ILE A 210 11.69 12.18 -4.28
N TRP A 211 12.10 13.36 -3.81
CA TRP A 211 13.48 13.62 -3.42
C TRP A 211 13.89 12.86 -2.18
N ALA A 212 13.05 12.86 -1.14
CA ALA A 212 13.32 12.13 0.08
C ALA A 212 13.31 10.62 -0.19
N MET A 213 12.34 10.15 -0.97
CA MET A 213 12.22 8.74 -1.32
C MET A 213 13.38 8.24 -2.19
N LYS A 214 13.86 9.04 -3.15
CA LYS A 214 15.03 8.70 -3.95
C LYS A 214 16.26 8.55 -3.06
N ARG A 215 16.50 9.49 -2.14
CA ARG A 215 17.60 9.40 -1.16
C ARG A 215 17.47 8.16 -0.26
N LEU A 216 16.26 7.83 0.15
CA LEU A 216 15.97 6.73 1.06
C LEU A 216 16.19 5.36 0.40
N TYR A 217 15.60 5.14 -0.78
CA TYR A 217 15.72 3.86 -1.51
C TYR A 217 17.05 3.69 -2.27
N SER A 218 17.74 4.77 -2.64
CA SER A 218 19.10 4.67 -3.22
C SER A 218 20.16 4.24 -2.20
N ASN A 219 19.89 4.45 -0.91
CA ASN A 219 20.82 4.18 0.19
C ASN A 219 20.37 3.00 1.08
N LEU A 220 19.76 1.97 0.50
CA LEU A 220 19.35 0.78 1.23
C LEU A 220 20.57 0.09 1.89
N PRO A 221 20.59 -0.04 3.24
CA PRO A 221 21.71 -0.67 3.95
C PRO A 221 21.99 -2.11 3.51
N GLY A 222 23.26 -2.45 3.33
CA GLY A 222 23.67 -3.83 3.03
C GLY A 222 23.58 -4.25 1.56
N LEU A 223 23.13 -3.38 0.65
CA LEU A 223 23.31 -3.60 -0.79
C LEU A 223 24.78 -3.45 -1.19
N ALA A 224 25.27 -4.34 -2.04
CA ALA A 224 26.63 -4.27 -2.57
C ALA A 224 26.82 -3.01 -3.44
N PRO A 225 27.96 -2.29 -3.33
CA PRO A 225 28.25 -1.16 -4.21
C PRO A 225 28.23 -1.60 -5.69
N GLY A 226 27.37 -0.97 -6.50
CA GLY A 226 27.18 -1.33 -7.92
C GLY A 226 26.24 -2.51 -8.19
N GLY A 227 25.58 -3.05 -7.15
CA GLY A 227 24.50 -4.03 -7.31
C GLY A 227 23.21 -3.43 -7.87
N SER A 228 22.24 -4.28 -8.21
CA SER A 228 20.91 -3.86 -8.63
C SER A 228 20.24 -3.01 -7.55
N GLN A 229 19.78 -1.82 -7.92
CA GLN A 229 19.07 -0.88 -7.04
C GLN A 229 17.61 -0.72 -7.48
N PRO A 230 16.70 -0.40 -6.55
CA PRO A 230 15.33 -0.06 -6.90
C PRO A 230 15.27 1.24 -7.70
N LYS A 231 14.46 1.27 -8.76
CA LYS A 231 14.21 2.47 -9.55
C LYS A 231 13.09 3.29 -8.91
N VAL A 232 13.42 4.46 -8.35
CA VAL A 232 12.43 5.38 -7.76
C VAL A 232 11.91 6.35 -8.82
N VAL A 233 10.59 6.43 -9.01
CA VAL A 233 9.96 7.31 -10.00
C VAL A 233 8.69 7.97 -9.43
N PRO A 234 8.35 9.19 -9.87
CA PRO A 234 7.10 9.82 -9.46
C PRO A 234 5.91 9.03 -10.00
N LEU A 235 4.90 8.84 -9.15
CA LEU A 235 3.62 8.26 -9.51
C LEU A 235 2.85 9.28 -10.35
N TYR A 236 2.71 8.99 -11.64
CA TYR A 236 1.84 9.73 -12.54
C TYR A 236 0.83 8.83 -13.23
N LEU A 237 -0.40 9.30 -13.30
CA LEU A 237 -1.52 8.72 -14.02
C LEU A 237 -1.63 9.38 -15.38
N ASP A 238 -1.68 8.57 -16.43
CA ASP A 238 -1.93 9.09 -17.76
C ASP A 238 -3.43 9.32 -17.97
N GLU A 239 -3.78 10.32 -18.78
CA GLU A 239 -5.19 10.69 -19.01
C GLU A 239 -6.05 9.53 -19.50
N HIS A 240 -5.50 8.66 -20.34
CA HIS A 240 -6.21 7.49 -20.87
C HIS A 240 -6.47 6.39 -19.82
N GLN A 241 -5.76 6.42 -18.68
CA GLN A 241 -5.98 5.50 -17.57
C GLN A 241 -7.08 5.99 -16.63
N LEU A 242 -7.50 7.25 -16.71
CA LEU A 242 -8.58 7.77 -15.89
C LEU A 242 -9.92 7.50 -16.55
N ASP A 243 -10.47 6.31 -16.34
CA ASP A 243 -11.82 5.96 -16.79
C ASP A 243 -12.90 6.45 -15.82
N VAL A 244 -14.16 6.26 -16.21
CA VAL A 244 -15.32 6.59 -15.39
C VAL A 244 -15.23 5.92 -14.02
N SER A 245 -14.87 4.64 -13.96
CA SER A 245 -14.81 3.89 -12.70
C SER A 245 -13.80 4.51 -11.74
N ARG A 246 -12.59 4.83 -12.20
CA ARG A 246 -11.51 5.42 -11.41
C ARG A 246 -11.80 6.85 -10.99
N ILE A 247 -12.46 7.64 -11.82
CA ILE A 247 -12.92 8.97 -11.41
C ILE A 247 -13.96 8.85 -10.31
N LEU A 248 -14.91 7.92 -10.40
CA LEU A 248 -15.87 7.68 -9.33
C LEU A 248 -15.23 7.17 -8.04
N LYS A 249 -14.20 6.31 -8.14
CA LYS A 249 -13.38 5.89 -6.99
C LYS A 249 -12.63 7.05 -6.35
N LEU A 250 -12.09 7.97 -7.14
CA LEU A 250 -11.46 9.19 -6.61
C LEU A 250 -12.47 10.09 -5.91
N MET A 251 -13.68 10.15 -6.43
CA MET A 251 -14.79 10.85 -5.79
C MET A 251 -15.36 10.08 -4.60
N ALA A 252 -14.68 9.02 -4.11
CA ALA A 252 -15.12 8.05 -3.11
C ALA A 252 -16.06 8.64 -2.07
N VAL A 253 -17.34 8.40 -2.28
CA VAL A 253 -18.33 8.41 -1.22
C VAL A 253 -18.40 6.96 -0.82
N ASP A 254 -18.01 6.65 0.41
CA ASP A 254 -18.31 5.36 0.99
C ASP A 254 -19.80 5.04 0.72
N PRO A 255 -20.14 3.98 -0.04
CA PRO A 255 -21.52 3.72 -0.44
C PRO A 255 -22.46 3.49 0.73
N ALA A 256 -21.89 3.17 1.90
CA ALA A 256 -22.59 2.98 3.15
C ALA A 256 -22.45 4.18 4.11
N ALA A 257 -21.92 5.32 3.65
CA ALA A 257 -22.06 6.58 4.37
C ALA A 257 -23.50 7.07 4.33
N ASP A 258 -23.99 7.55 5.47
CA ASP A 258 -25.38 7.98 5.66
C ASP A 258 -25.77 9.21 4.82
N ARG A 259 -24.78 9.91 4.23
CA ARG A 259 -24.99 11.08 3.37
C ARG A 259 -24.03 11.07 2.19
N THR A 260 -24.57 10.85 1.00
CA THR A 260 -23.85 11.10 -0.25
C THR A 260 -23.65 12.60 -0.43
N PRO A 261 -22.40 13.10 -0.62
CA PRO A 261 -22.14 14.47 -1.01
C PRO A 261 -22.96 14.90 -2.22
N LEU A 262 -23.59 16.07 -2.13
CA LEU A 262 -24.50 16.57 -3.16
C LEU A 262 -23.81 16.78 -4.53
N TYR A 263 -22.51 17.06 -4.54
CA TYR A 263 -21.76 17.19 -5.79
C TYR A 263 -21.71 15.89 -6.59
N MET A 264 -21.90 14.72 -5.95
CA MET A 264 -21.85 13.45 -6.68
C MET A 264 -23.03 13.28 -7.62
N GLU A 265 -24.19 13.86 -7.34
CA GLU A 265 -25.32 13.82 -8.28
C GLU A 265 -24.94 14.51 -9.59
N VAL A 266 -24.28 15.66 -9.49
CA VAL A 266 -23.76 16.43 -10.63
C VAL A 266 -22.70 15.63 -11.38
N VAL A 267 -21.72 15.06 -10.68
CA VAL A 267 -20.65 14.24 -11.29
C VAL A 267 -21.24 13.04 -12.02
N MET A 268 -22.19 12.31 -11.42
CA MET A 268 -22.84 11.15 -12.06
C MET A 268 -23.62 11.55 -13.31
N ASN A 269 -24.31 12.69 -13.30
CA ASN A 269 -25.03 13.18 -14.47
C ASN A 269 -24.06 13.49 -15.61
N ILE A 270 -22.98 14.22 -15.34
CA ILE A 270 -21.94 14.52 -16.35
C ILE A 270 -21.34 13.25 -16.93
N VAL A 271 -20.95 12.32 -16.05
CA VAL A 271 -20.37 11.02 -16.45
C VAL A 271 -21.35 10.21 -17.30
N ARG A 272 -22.64 10.19 -16.94
CA ARG A 272 -23.69 9.48 -17.68
C ARG A 272 -23.88 10.08 -19.07
N GLU A 273 -23.94 11.40 -19.18
CA GLU A 273 -24.03 12.10 -20.47
C GLU A 273 -22.82 11.82 -21.35
N MET A 274 -21.61 11.88 -20.78
CA MET A 274 -20.38 11.53 -21.51
C MET A 274 -20.42 10.08 -22.02
N ALA A 275 -20.96 9.14 -21.24
CA ALA A 275 -21.12 7.76 -21.66
C ALA A 275 -22.17 7.61 -22.78
N MET A 276 -23.27 8.38 -22.74
CA MET A 276 -24.33 8.35 -23.76
C MET A 276 -23.87 8.87 -25.13
N GLU A 277 -22.82 9.69 -25.18
CA GLU A 277 -22.24 10.20 -26.44
C GLU A 277 -21.41 9.16 -27.21
N GLY A 278 -21.12 8.01 -26.61
CA GLY A 278 -20.37 6.93 -27.25
C GLY A 278 -18.88 7.23 -27.50
N SER A 279 -18.38 8.39 -27.06
CA SER A 279 -16.95 8.72 -27.14
C SER A 279 -16.18 8.24 -25.90
N PRO A 280 -14.91 7.82 -26.01
CA PRO A 280 -14.11 7.46 -24.85
C PRO A 280 -14.05 8.58 -23.82
N PHE A 281 -14.16 8.21 -22.56
CA PHE A 281 -13.99 9.14 -21.45
C PHE A 281 -12.55 9.70 -21.48
N THR A 282 -12.43 11.01 -21.25
CA THR A 282 -11.13 11.70 -21.11
C THR A 282 -11.25 12.73 -19.99
N TYR A 283 -10.22 12.80 -19.16
CA TYR A 283 -10.22 13.69 -18.01
C TYR A 283 -10.36 15.16 -18.41
N THR A 284 -9.75 15.57 -19.52
CA THR A 284 -9.84 16.94 -20.04
C THR A 284 -11.28 17.33 -20.41
N LYS A 285 -12.02 16.43 -21.07
CA LYS A 285 -13.45 16.67 -21.39
C LYS A 285 -14.29 16.75 -20.12
N PHE A 286 -14.05 15.86 -19.16
CA PHE A 286 -14.74 15.86 -17.88
C PHE A 286 -14.51 17.17 -17.12
N ARG A 287 -13.26 17.64 -17.04
CA ARG A 287 -12.91 18.94 -16.43
C ARG A 287 -13.58 20.12 -17.11
N LYS A 288 -13.67 20.10 -18.44
CA LYS A 288 -14.38 21.15 -19.19
C LYS A 288 -15.86 21.20 -18.81
N ARG A 289 -16.55 20.04 -18.77
CA ARG A 289 -17.97 19.98 -18.38
C ARG A 289 -18.21 20.43 -16.94
N LEU A 290 -17.33 20.06 -16.01
CA LEU A 290 -17.41 20.53 -14.63
C LEU A 290 -17.31 22.05 -14.52
N ALA A 291 -16.46 22.68 -15.35
CA ALA A 291 -16.31 24.14 -15.39
C ALA A 291 -17.53 24.84 -16.02
N ASP A 292 -18.18 24.19 -16.99
CA ASP A 292 -19.38 24.71 -17.66
C ASP A 292 -20.67 24.47 -16.83
N THR A 293 -20.60 23.71 -15.74
CA THR A 293 -21.76 23.35 -14.91
C THR A 293 -22.06 24.43 -13.86
N PRO A 294 -23.32 24.91 -13.76
CA PRO A 294 -23.70 25.84 -12.70
C PRO A 294 -23.79 25.11 -11.34
N TRP A 295 -22.92 25.47 -10.40
CA TRP A 295 -22.88 24.87 -9.07
C TRP A 295 -23.82 25.58 -8.08
N VAL A 296 -24.45 24.81 -7.20
CA VAL A 296 -25.08 25.36 -5.99
C VAL A 296 -23.97 25.78 -5.03
N ARG A 297 -24.14 26.94 -4.38
CA ARG A 297 -23.14 27.54 -3.49
C ARG A 297 -22.62 26.54 -2.45
N GLY A 298 -21.31 26.31 -2.47
CA GLY A 298 -20.61 25.42 -1.53
C GLY A 298 -20.50 23.94 -1.95
N GLN A 299 -21.15 23.50 -3.03
CA GLN A 299 -21.01 22.11 -3.52
C GLN A 299 -19.70 21.85 -4.25
N GLU A 300 -19.15 22.85 -4.93
CA GLU A 300 -17.92 22.71 -5.73
C GLU A 300 -16.66 22.53 -4.88
N THR A 301 -16.63 23.08 -3.66
CA THR A 301 -15.41 23.13 -2.84
C THR A 301 -14.90 21.75 -2.46
N PRO A 302 -15.71 20.81 -1.92
CA PRO A 302 -15.24 19.47 -1.58
C PRO A 302 -14.80 18.67 -2.82
N LEU A 303 -15.49 18.87 -3.95
CA LEU A 303 -15.11 18.25 -5.22
C LEU A 303 -13.76 18.77 -5.71
N ASN A 304 -13.54 20.08 -5.67
CA ASN A 304 -12.30 20.70 -6.09
C ASN A 304 -11.11 20.22 -5.26
N LEU A 305 -11.27 19.99 -3.95
CA LEU A 305 -10.21 19.40 -3.12
C LEU A 305 -9.83 17.98 -3.59
N ARG A 306 -10.82 17.13 -3.92
CA ARG A 306 -10.55 15.78 -4.45
C ARG A 306 -9.93 15.82 -5.85
N LEU A 307 -10.36 16.74 -6.69
CA LEU A 307 -9.78 16.95 -8.01
C LEU A 307 -8.35 17.52 -7.93
N GLN A 308 -8.04 18.35 -6.94
CA GLN A 308 -6.69 18.86 -6.70
C GLN A 308 -5.71 17.75 -6.33
N LEU A 309 -6.13 16.80 -5.49
CA LEU A 309 -5.34 15.59 -5.22
C LEU A 309 -5.01 14.89 -6.53
N LEU A 310 -6.01 14.55 -7.34
CA LEU A 310 -5.77 13.87 -8.62
C LEU A 310 -4.92 14.69 -9.58
N ASP A 311 -5.18 16.00 -9.70
CA ASP A 311 -4.42 16.90 -10.56
C ASP A 311 -2.93 16.87 -10.22
N SER A 312 -2.55 16.63 -8.96
CA SER A 312 -1.14 16.50 -8.56
C SER A 312 -0.48 15.21 -9.06
N PHE A 313 -1.27 14.16 -9.29
CA PHE A 313 -0.85 12.85 -9.78
C PHE A 313 -1.09 12.63 -11.29
N ILE A 314 -1.67 13.58 -12.02
CA ILE A 314 -1.77 13.47 -13.49
C ILE A 314 -0.43 13.84 -14.14
N THR A 315 -0.03 13.08 -15.15
CA THR A 315 1.16 13.35 -15.98
C THR A 315 1.20 14.83 -16.41
N PRO A 316 2.26 15.60 -16.08
CA PRO A 316 2.36 16.99 -16.47
C PRO A 316 2.30 17.17 -17.98
N SER A 317 1.50 18.14 -18.44
CA SER A 317 1.46 18.49 -19.87
C SER A 317 2.68 19.35 -20.22
N PRO A 318 3.22 19.24 -21.44
CA PRO A 318 4.27 20.14 -21.90
C PRO A 318 3.91 21.64 -21.82
N MET A 319 2.62 21.96 -21.71
CA MET A 319 2.12 23.33 -21.66
C MET A 319 1.80 23.83 -20.23
N THR A 320 1.92 23.00 -19.19
CA THR A 320 1.55 23.39 -17.81
C THR A 320 2.65 24.21 -17.12
N LYS A 321 2.31 25.41 -16.64
CA LYS A 321 3.18 26.37 -15.92
C LYS A 321 3.54 25.96 -14.48
N SER A 322 3.76 24.68 -14.21
CA SER A 322 4.00 24.17 -12.86
C SER A 322 5.35 23.47 -12.79
N THR A 323 6.16 23.82 -11.79
CA THR A 323 7.41 23.14 -11.44
C THR A 323 7.07 21.80 -10.80
N ARG A 324 7.05 20.73 -11.60
CA ARG A 324 6.79 19.36 -11.14
C ARG A 324 7.94 18.43 -11.56
N PRO A 325 8.18 17.32 -10.84
CA PRO A 325 9.05 16.26 -11.33
C PRO A 325 8.65 15.83 -12.75
N ALA A 326 9.62 15.59 -13.62
CA ALA A 326 9.33 15.06 -14.94
C ALA A 326 8.86 13.60 -14.84
N SER A 327 7.96 13.20 -15.74
CA SER A 327 7.54 11.81 -15.86
C SER A 327 8.71 10.89 -16.22
N SER A 328 8.62 9.63 -15.80
CA SER A 328 9.61 8.63 -16.21
C SER A 328 9.56 8.43 -17.74
N PRO A 329 10.71 8.30 -18.43
CA PRO A 329 10.74 8.07 -19.88
C PRO A 329 10.19 6.71 -20.33
N GLY A 330 9.88 5.81 -19.39
CA GLY A 330 9.31 4.49 -19.66
C GLY A 330 7.92 4.32 -19.07
N ASN A 331 7.18 3.32 -19.56
CA ASN A 331 5.86 2.99 -19.04
C ASN A 331 5.97 2.36 -17.63
N ILE A 332 5.64 3.14 -16.60
CA ILE A 332 5.65 2.71 -15.19
C ILE A 332 4.54 1.69 -14.87
N TRP A 333 3.57 1.54 -15.77
CA TRP A 333 2.38 0.67 -15.65
C TRP A 333 2.48 -0.60 -16.51
N ALA A 334 3.68 -0.98 -16.97
CA ALA A 334 3.88 -2.15 -17.82
C ALA A 334 3.68 -3.48 -17.07
N PHE A 335 4.06 -3.52 -15.79
CA PHE A 335 3.93 -4.68 -14.89
C PHE A 335 4.40 -5.99 -15.52
N GLU A 336 5.67 -6.04 -15.90
CA GLU A 336 6.26 -7.18 -16.59
C GLU A 336 6.38 -8.41 -15.66
N PRO A 337 6.30 -9.64 -16.20
CA PRO A 337 6.53 -10.87 -15.42
C PRO A 337 7.90 -10.85 -14.73
N GLY A 338 7.97 -11.28 -13.46
CA GLY A 338 9.19 -11.28 -12.67
C GLY A 338 9.65 -9.89 -12.20
N SER A 339 8.78 -8.88 -12.25
CA SER A 339 9.05 -7.53 -11.73
C SER A 339 8.17 -7.19 -10.52
N LEU A 340 8.65 -6.26 -9.70
CA LEU A 340 7.94 -5.73 -8.55
C LEU A 340 7.72 -4.23 -8.69
N THR A 341 6.47 -3.79 -8.56
CA THR A 341 6.10 -2.39 -8.40
C THR A 341 5.71 -2.14 -6.94
N ILE A 342 6.42 -1.26 -6.25
CA ILE A 342 6.07 -0.80 -4.91
C ILE A 342 5.40 0.55 -5.06
N VAL A 343 4.16 0.69 -4.59
CA VAL A 343 3.48 1.97 -4.49
C VAL A 343 3.65 2.44 -3.04
N ASP A 344 4.59 3.36 -2.84
CA ASP A 344 4.91 3.93 -1.53
C ASP A 344 4.37 5.35 -1.45
N LEU A 345 3.28 5.51 -0.71
CA LEU A 345 2.59 6.79 -0.52
C LEU A 345 2.89 7.41 0.84
N SER A 346 4.01 7.03 1.47
CA SER A 346 4.46 7.63 2.73
C SER A 346 4.92 9.07 2.47
N ASP A 347 4.01 10.02 2.54
CA ASP A 347 4.22 11.43 2.26
C ASP A 347 3.53 12.26 3.36
N PRO A 348 4.23 13.23 4.01
CA PRO A 348 3.62 14.14 4.98
C PRO A 348 2.36 14.86 4.50
N PHE A 349 2.20 15.03 3.18
CA PHE A 349 1.08 15.73 2.57
C PHE A 349 -0.06 14.80 2.11
N ILE A 350 0.07 13.48 2.33
CA ILE A 350 -0.94 12.49 1.97
C ILE A 350 -1.46 11.84 3.24
N SER A 351 -2.77 11.94 3.44
CA SER A 351 -3.46 11.21 4.49
C SER A 351 -3.71 9.74 4.13
N SER A 352 -4.01 8.92 5.13
CA SER A 352 -4.35 7.51 4.95
C SER A 352 -5.51 7.29 3.96
N ASP A 353 -6.52 8.15 3.99
CA ASP A 353 -7.70 8.04 3.13
C ASP A 353 -7.37 8.38 1.66
N GLU A 354 -6.53 9.40 1.45
CA GLU A 354 -6.02 9.76 0.13
C GLU A 354 -5.11 8.65 -0.43
N ALA A 355 -4.26 8.06 0.41
CA ALA A 355 -3.45 6.90 0.05
C ALA A 355 -4.33 5.70 -0.34
N CYS A 356 -5.40 5.40 0.39
CA CYS A 356 -6.35 4.34 0.06
C CYS A 356 -7.05 4.57 -1.29
N THR A 357 -7.38 5.82 -1.59
CA THR A 357 -7.97 6.20 -2.87
C THR A 357 -7.00 5.94 -4.02
N LEU A 358 -5.75 6.39 -3.88
CA LEU A 358 -4.69 6.18 -4.87
C LEU A 358 -4.35 4.68 -5.02
N PHE A 359 -4.29 3.92 -3.93
CA PHE A 359 -4.13 2.47 -3.97
C PHE A 359 -5.26 1.76 -4.71
N SER A 360 -6.51 2.21 -4.55
CA SER A 360 -7.67 1.66 -5.27
C SER A 360 -7.57 1.91 -6.79
N ILE A 361 -7.05 3.07 -7.19
CA ILE A 361 -6.76 3.39 -8.59
C ILE A 361 -5.62 2.51 -9.12
N CYS A 362 -4.50 2.42 -8.39
CA CYS A 362 -3.35 1.59 -8.76
C CYS A 362 -3.74 0.11 -8.89
N LEU A 363 -4.53 -0.42 -7.95
CA LEU A 363 -5.07 -1.78 -7.98
C LEU A 363 -5.93 -2.01 -9.22
N SER A 364 -6.81 -1.06 -9.55
CA SER A 364 -7.62 -1.14 -10.76
C SER A 364 -6.74 -1.23 -12.02
N ILE A 365 -5.70 -0.39 -12.14
CA ILE A 365 -4.79 -0.39 -13.30
C ILE A 365 -4.02 -1.72 -13.37
N PHE A 366 -3.52 -2.20 -12.24
CA PHE A 366 -2.77 -3.45 -12.14
C PHE A 366 -3.56 -4.68 -12.61
N LEU A 367 -4.88 -4.68 -12.41
CA LEU A 367 -5.76 -5.80 -12.73
C LEU A 367 -6.33 -5.79 -14.17
N GLU A 368 -6.20 -4.70 -14.94
CA GLU A 368 -6.75 -4.61 -16.31
C GLU A 368 -6.16 -5.63 -17.29
N LYS A 369 -4.83 -5.73 -17.34
CA LYS A 369 -4.09 -6.59 -18.29
C LYS A 369 -3.61 -7.88 -17.64
N ARG A 370 -4.48 -8.52 -16.85
CA ARG A 370 -4.16 -9.75 -16.09
C ARG A 370 -4.01 -11.02 -16.94
N HIS A 371 -4.35 -10.97 -18.23
CA HIS A 371 -4.15 -12.08 -19.15
C HIS A 371 -2.67 -12.28 -19.57
N ARG A 372 -1.79 -11.29 -19.35
CA ARG A 372 -0.37 -11.37 -19.73
C ARG A 372 0.43 -12.36 -18.86
N CYS A 373 0.15 -12.38 -17.57
CA CYS A 373 0.78 -13.22 -16.56
C CYS A 373 -0.04 -13.16 -15.27
N GLY A 374 0.12 -14.14 -14.39
CA GLY A 374 -0.51 -14.09 -13.07
C GLY A 374 -0.03 -12.90 -12.24
N ARG A 375 -0.86 -12.48 -11.29
CA ARG A 375 -0.64 -11.27 -10.49
C ARG A 375 -0.51 -11.63 -9.01
N ILE A 376 0.33 -10.89 -8.29
CA ILE A 376 0.37 -10.91 -6.83
C ILE A 376 0.29 -9.48 -6.29
N VAL A 377 -0.68 -9.22 -5.42
CA VAL A 377 -0.87 -7.94 -4.71
C VAL A 377 -0.52 -8.18 -3.26
N ALA A 378 0.39 -7.37 -2.73
CA ALA A 378 0.82 -7.42 -1.35
C ALA A 378 0.51 -6.10 -0.64
N LEU A 379 0.01 -6.18 0.59
CA LEU A 379 -0.17 -5.02 1.45
C LEU A 379 0.75 -5.20 2.65
N ASP A 380 1.73 -4.31 2.78
CA ASP A 380 2.63 -4.31 3.93
C ASP A 380 2.11 -3.35 5.00
N GLU A 381 2.27 -3.74 6.27
CA GLU A 381 1.82 -2.97 7.43
C GLU A 381 0.37 -2.42 7.30
N ALA A 382 -0.56 -3.21 6.75
CA ALA A 382 -1.88 -2.77 6.30
C ALA A 382 -2.72 -2.01 7.34
N HIS A 383 -2.52 -2.27 8.65
CA HIS A 383 -3.11 -1.48 9.73
C HIS A 383 -2.80 0.02 9.72
N LYS A 384 -1.73 0.46 9.03
CA LYS A 384 -1.38 1.88 8.90
C LYS A 384 -2.35 2.65 8.01
N PHE A 385 -3.08 1.96 7.12
CA PHE A 385 -3.96 2.63 6.17
C PHE A 385 -5.36 2.01 6.00
N LEU A 386 -5.57 0.72 6.24
CA LEU A 386 -6.88 0.07 6.08
C LEU A 386 -7.81 0.27 7.30
N ALA A 387 -8.06 1.52 7.71
CA ALA A 387 -9.06 1.80 8.73
C ALA A 387 -10.47 1.28 8.34
N GLN A 388 -11.34 1.03 9.32
CA GLN A 388 -12.71 0.54 9.08
C GLN A 388 -13.70 1.64 8.63
N SER A 389 -13.22 2.76 8.10
CA SER A 389 -14.01 3.94 7.74
C SER A 389 -13.58 4.52 6.39
N GLY A 390 -14.48 5.28 5.76
CA GLY A 390 -14.15 6.12 4.60
C GLY A 390 -13.59 5.34 3.40
N GLU A 391 -12.55 5.90 2.82
CA GLU A 391 -11.85 5.42 1.62
C GLU A 391 -11.16 4.07 1.85
N ALA A 392 -10.67 3.83 3.08
CA ALA A 392 -10.08 2.55 3.47
C ALA A 392 -11.09 1.38 3.42
N ARG A 393 -12.37 1.65 3.73
CA ARG A 393 -13.45 0.66 3.57
C ARG A 393 -13.71 0.33 2.10
N VAL A 394 -13.64 1.32 1.21
CA VAL A 394 -13.76 1.11 -0.24
C VAL A 394 -12.65 0.20 -0.75
N LEU A 395 -11.39 0.50 -0.41
CA LEU A 395 -10.24 -0.35 -0.76
C LEU A 395 -10.40 -1.77 -0.20
N THR A 396 -10.84 -1.90 1.05
CA THR A 396 -11.11 -3.21 1.68
C THR A 396 -12.16 -4.01 0.90
N ASN A 397 -13.27 -3.39 0.48
CA ASN A 397 -14.31 -4.04 -0.30
C ASN A 397 -13.80 -4.47 -1.69
N GLU A 398 -12.93 -3.68 -2.31
CA GLU A 398 -12.28 -4.06 -3.57
C GLU A 398 -11.37 -5.28 -3.38
N LEU A 399 -10.55 -5.31 -2.33
CA LEU A 399 -9.71 -6.45 -2.00
C LEU A 399 -10.53 -7.72 -1.71
N VAL A 400 -11.62 -7.59 -0.96
CA VAL A 400 -12.60 -8.67 -0.73
C VAL A 400 -13.14 -9.21 -2.06
N SER A 401 -13.52 -8.32 -2.98
CA SER A 401 -14.01 -8.71 -4.30
C SER A 401 -12.94 -9.45 -5.11
N VAL A 402 -11.69 -8.95 -5.09
CA VAL A 402 -10.55 -9.60 -5.75
C VAL A 402 -10.27 -10.98 -5.17
N ILE A 403 -10.27 -11.13 -3.84
CA ILE A 403 -10.06 -12.42 -3.17
C ILE A 403 -11.18 -13.41 -3.52
N ARG A 404 -12.45 -12.98 -3.48
CA ARG A 404 -13.59 -13.83 -3.85
C ARG A 404 -13.53 -14.29 -5.32
N GLN A 405 -12.96 -13.48 -6.20
CA GLN A 405 -12.83 -13.77 -7.63
C GLN A 405 -11.44 -14.28 -8.02
N GLN A 406 -10.55 -14.55 -7.07
CA GLN A 406 -9.12 -14.80 -7.31
C GLN A 406 -8.84 -15.94 -8.31
N ARG A 407 -9.70 -16.96 -8.34
CA ARG A 407 -9.61 -18.09 -9.29
C ARG A 407 -9.92 -17.68 -10.72
N HIS A 408 -10.80 -16.71 -10.92
CA HIS A 408 -11.14 -16.15 -12.23
C HIS A 408 -10.16 -15.05 -12.67
N THR A 409 -9.57 -14.33 -11.70
CA THR A 409 -8.64 -13.22 -11.98
C THR A 409 -7.17 -13.67 -12.01
N GLY A 410 -6.86 -14.90 -11.60
CA GLY A 410 -5.47 -15.40 -11.51
C GLY A 410 -4.60 -14.58 -10.55
N THR A 411 -5.22 -13.90 -9.57
CA THR A 411 -4.58 -12.93 -8.68
C THR A 411 -4.38 -13.53 -7.31
N ARG A 412 -3.19 -13.39 -6.74
CA ARG A 412 -2.88 -13.74 -5.34
C ARG A 412 -2.89 -12.46 -4.52
N VAL A 413 -3.45 -12.50 -3.31
CA VAL A 413 -3.50 -11.35 -2.41
C VAL A 413 -2.85 -11.73 -1.10
N VAL A 414 -1.82 -10.99 -0.69
CA VAL A 414 -1.11 -11.21 0.57
C VAL A 414 -1.24 -9.97 1.43
N ILE A 415 -1.82 -10.09 2.61
CA ILE A 415 -2.04 -8.97 3.53
C ILE A 415 -1.20 -9.21 4.78
N ALA A 416 -0.26 -8.32 5.07
CA ALA A 416 0.50 -8.31 6.31
C ALA A 416 0.06 -7.16 7.20
N THR A 417 -0.25 -7.45 8.46
CA THR A 417 -0.74 -6.46 9.43
C THR A 417 -0.31 -6.79 10.85
N GLN A 418 -0.06 -5.78 11.68
CA GLN A 418 0.14 -6.03 13.11
C GLN A 418 -1.18 -6.40 13.80
N GLU A 419 -2.27 -5.77 13.34
CA GLU A 419 -3.58 -5.84 13.96
C GLU A 419 -4.50 -6.78 13.16
N PRO A 420 -4.81 -7.99 13.65
CA PRO A 420 -5.77 -8.88 12.99
C PRO A 420 -7.21 -8.34 13.08
N THR A 421 -7.46 -7.36 13.94
CA THR A 421 -8.77 -6.70 14.07
C THR A 421 -9.13 -5.78 12.90
N LEU A 422 -8.17 -5.52 12.00
CA LEU A 422 -8.29 -4.61 10.86
C LEU A 422 -9.53 -4.88 10.00
N SER A 423 -9.67 -6.11 9.51
CA SER A 423 -10.88 -6.58 8.83
C SER A 423 -11.04 -8.08 9.03
N PRO A 424 -11.98 -8.51 9.88
CA PRO A 424 -12.22 -9.94 10.09
C PRO A 424 -12.73 -10.66 8.83
N GLU A 425 -13.32 -9.93 7.88
CA GLU A 425 -13.72 -10.48 6.57
C GLU A 425 -12.49 -10.90 5.75
N LEU A 426 -11.41 -10.12 5.76
CA LEU A 426 -10.17 -10.48 5.06
C LEU A 426 -9.54 -11.74 5.64
N ILE A 427 -9.61 -11.93 6.97
CA ILE A 427 -9.13 -13.15 7.63
C ILE A 427 -9.96 -14.36 7.20
N ALA A 428 -11.29 -14.24 7.23
CA ALA A 428 -12.20 -15.34 6.91
C ALA A 428 -12.11 -15.79 5.44
N LEU A 429 -11.74 -14.89 4.52
CA LEU A 429 -11.58 -15.19 3.10
C LEU A 429 -10.20 -15.75 2.74
N ALA A 430 -9.18 -15.52 3.58
CA ALA A 430 -7.82 -15.96 3.31
C ALA A 430 -7.72 -17.50 3.29
N ASN A 431 -7.03 -18.06 2.29
CA ASN A 431 -6.79 -19.50 2.23
C ASN A 431 -5.78 -19.96 3.27
N ALA A 432 -4.76 -19.13 3.52
CA ALA A 432 -3.70 -19.39 4.48
C ALA A 432 -3.57 -18.20 5.45
N THR A 433 -3.53 -18.48 6.75
CA THR A 433 -3.26 -17.47 7.77
C THR A 433 -1.97 -17.83 8.51
N PHE A 434 -1.00 -16.92 8.46
CA PHE A 434 0.28 -17.01 9.17
C PHE A 434 0.21 -16.15 10.43
N VAL A 435 0.14 -16.80 11.58
CA VAL A 435 0.09 -16.15 12.88
C VAL A 435 1.48 -16.19 13.52
N HIS A 436 2.20 -15.08 13.45
CA HIS A 436 3.44 -14.87 14.19
C HIS A 436 3.15 -14.49 15.65
N ARG A 437 4.21 -14.42 16.46
CA ARG A 437 4.10 -14.02 17.87
C ARG A 437 3.35 -12.69 18.01
N PHE A 438 2.38 -12.65 18.91
CA PHE A 438 1.79 -11.42 19.45
C PHE A 438 1.39 -11.62 20.91
N LEU A 439 1.10 -10.54 21.62
CA LEU A 439 0.83 -10.55 23.07
C LEU A 439 -0.60 -10.13 23.44
N SER A 440 -1.37 -9.59 22.49
CA SER A 440 -2.71 -9.05 22.74
C SER A 440 -3.78 -10.15 22.85
N PRO A 441 -4.47 -10.30 23.99
CA PRO A 441 -5.59 -11.23 24.13
C PRO A 441 -6.78 -10.84 23.23
N SER A 442 -7.03 -9.54 23.00
CA SER A 442 -8.14 -9.11 22.13
C SER A 442 -7.92 -9.54 20.67
N TRP A 443 -6.66 -9.55 20.21
CA TRP A 443 -6.30 -10.07 18.90
C TRP A 443 -6.54 -11.58 18.80
N TYR A 444 -6.24 -12.31 19.89
CA TYR A 444 -6.51 -13.74 19.96
C TYR A 444 -8.01 -14.07 19.89
N GLU A 445 -8.86 -13.30 20.59
CA GLU A 445 -10.32 -13.48 20.53
C GLU A 445 -10.89 -13.29 19.13
N VAL A 446 -10.33 -12.36 18.35
CA VAL A 446 -10.71 -12.22 16.94
C VAL A 446 -10.24 -13.41 16.11
N LEU A 447 -9.00 -13.89 16.30
CA LEU A 447 -8.52 -15.08 15.59
C LEU A 447 -9.38 -16.31 15.89
N LYS A 448 -9.78 -16.53 17.15
CA LYS A 448 -10.71 -17.60 17.53
C LYS A 448 -12.03 -17.56 16.76
N LYS A 449 -12.63 -16.37 16.62
CA LYS A 449 -13.92 -16.20 15.93
C LYS A 449 -13.84 -16.47 14.42
N HIS A 450 -12.67 -16.29 13.82
CA HIS A 450 -12.51 -16.32 12.36
C HIS A 450 -11.70 -17.50 11.82
N LEU A 451 -10.97 -18.22 12.68
CA LEU A 451 -10.20 -19.40 12.31
C LEU A 451 -10.79 -20.63 12.99
N ALA A 452 -11.40 -21.52 12.20
CA ALA A 452 -12.03 -22.75 12.71
C ALA A 452 -11.08 -23.61 13.56
N GLY A 453 -9.79 -23.63 13.22
CA GLY A 453 -8.79 -24.35 13.99
C GLY A 453 -8.33 -23.69 15.29
N ALA A 454 -8.55 -22.38 15.44
CA ALA A 454 -8.27 -21.68 16.69
C ALA A 454 -9.36 -21.90 17.74
N ASP A 455 -10.63 -22.04 17.32
CA ASP A 455 -11.76 -22.28 18.22
C ASP A 455 -11.75 -23.69 18.81
N LYS A 456 -11.61 -24.72 17.95
CA LYS A 456 -11.68 -26.13 18.38
C LYS A 456 -10.53 -26.59 19.27
N GLN A 457 -9.33 -26.05 19.07
CA GLN A 457 -8.14 -26.46 19.84
C GLN A 457 -7.97 -25.68 21.16
N ASP A 458 -8.86 -24.74 21.46
CA ASP A 458 -8.89 -24.04 22.74
C ASP A 458 -10.34 -23.78 23.24
N PRO A 459 -11.08 -24.85 23.60
CA PRO A 459 -12.48 -24.79 24.03
C PRO A 459 -12.70 -24.14 25.42
N GLY A 460 -11.72 -23.37 25.92
CA GLY A 460 -11.94 -22.40 27.01
C GLY A 460 -11.44 -22.79 28.40
N SER A 461 -10.56 -23.77 28.57
CA SER A 461 -10.06 -24.14 29.92
C SER A 461 -8.58 -23.86 30.19
N GLN A 462 -7.71 -23.69 29.17
CA GLN A 462 -6.25 -23.55 29.40
C GLN A 462 -5.53 -22.48 28.56
N ASN A 463 -6.17 -21.86 27.55
CA ASN A 463 -5.53 -20.92 26.62
C ASN A 463 -4.23 -21.49 26.01
N SER A 464 -4.21 -22.78 25.69
CA SER A 464 -3.00 -23.50 25.24
C SER A 464 -2.45 -22.94 23.93
N LEU A 465 -3.35 -22.62 22.98
CA LEU A 465 -2.98 -22.01 21.71
C LEU A 465 -2.47 -20.58 21.89
N PHE A 466 -3.11 -19.75 22.71
CA PHE A 466 -2.59 -18.40 23.00
C PHE A 466 -1.19 -18.45 23.64
N ARG A 467 -0.97 -19.34 24.62
CA ARG A 467 0.36 -19.56 25.20
C ARG A 467 1.38 -19.99 24.16
N THR A 468 0.97 -20.82 23.19
CA THR A 468 1.81 -21.23 22.06
C THR A 468 2.19 -20.04 21.18
N ILE A 469 1.23 -19.19 20.82
CA ILE A 469 1.45 -17.97 20.03
C ILE A 469 2.43 -17.03 20.74
N VAL A 470 2.22 -16.78 22.04
CA VAL A 470 3.11 -15.95 22.86
C VAL A 470 4.54 -16.52 22.91
N GLY A 471 4.67 -17.85 22.91
CA GLY A 471 5.94 -18.57 22.95
C GLY A 471 6.68 -18.72 21.61
N LEU A 472 6.10 -18.28 20.49
CA LEU A 472 6.74 -18.36 19.18
C LEU A 472 8.03 -17.53 19.13
N ARG A 473 9.10 -18.08 18.55
CA ARG A 473 10.33 -17.32 18.30
C ARG A 473 10.18 -16.46 17.04
N THR A 474 11.01 -15.43 16.89
CA THR A 474 11.09 -14.63 15.65
C THR A 474 11.33 -15.54 14.44
N GLY A 475 10.52 -15.36 13.39
CA GLY A 475 10.55 -16.19 12.19
C GLY A 475 9.83 -17.54 12.32
N GLN A 476 9.19 -17.82 13.47
CA GLN A 476 8.22 -18.90 13.60
C GLN A 476 6.79 -18.36 13.53
N ALA A 477 5.91 -19.15 12.91
CA ALA A 477 4.50 -18.84 12.80
C ALA A 477 3.67 -20.10 12.96
N LEU A 478 2.43 -19.93 13.43
CA LEU A 478 1.39 -20.95 13.25
C LEU A 478 0.74 -20.74 11.89
N LEU A 479 0.65 -21.79 11.10
CA LEU A 479 -0.02 -21.79 9.81
C LEU A 479 -1.39 -22.48 9.93
N PHE A 480 -2.44 -21.71 9.67
CA PHE A 480 -3.81 -22.18 9.51
C PHE A 480 -4.13 -22.20 8.02
N CYS A 481 -4.41 -23.37 7.46
CA CYS A 481 -4.76 -23.51 6.05
C CYS A 481 -5.58 -24.78 5.85
N PRO A 482 -6.93 -24.72 5.90
CA PRO A 482 -7.76 -25.93 5.95
C PRO A 482 -7.56 -26.91 4.80
N THR A 483 -7.29 -26.39 3.60
CA THR A 483 -7.07 -27.17 2.38
C THR A 483 -5.60 -27.54 2.16
N ALA A 484 -4.70 -27.25 3.10
CA ALA A 484 -3.29 -27.61 2.95
C ALA A 484 -3.10 -29.12 3.13
N GLN A 485 -2.30 -29.74 2.26
CA GLN A 485 -2.00 -31.16 2.31
C GLN A 485 -0.69 -31.39 3.10
N MET A 486 -0.81 -31.68 4.39
CA MET A 486 0.32 -31.55 5.33
C MET A 486 0.85 -32.87 5.89
N ASP A 487 -0.03 -33.86 6.09
CA ASP A 487 0.30 -35.11 6.77
C ASP A 487 0.03 -36.32 5.89
N ILE A 488 0.76 -37.41 6.13
CA ILE A 488 0.48 -38.71 5.53
C ILE A 488 -0.14 -39.61 6.59
N ALA A 489 -1.31 -40.14 6.32
CA ALA A 489 -1.95 -41.14 7.16
C ALA A 489 -1.70 -42.55 6.61
N ASN A 490 -1.50 -43.53 7.50
CA ASN A 490 -1.39 -44.94 7.15
C ASN A 490 -2.78 -45.61 7.28
N GLY A 491 -3.24 -46.30 6.23
CA GLY A 491 -4.54 -46.97 6.18
C GLY A 491 -5.66 -46.03 5.70
N SER A 492 -6.63 -46.58 4.97
CA SER A 492 -7.64 -45.79 4.24
C SER A 492 -8.74 -45.17 5.13
N PRO A 493 -9.50 -44.17 4.61
CA PRO A 493 -10.94 -44.31 4.59
C PRO A 493 -11.28 -45.52 3.70
N GLY A 494 -11.71 -46.66 4.28
CA GLY A 494 -11.97 -47.91 3.54
C GLY A 494 -10.79 -48.90 3.45
N SER A 495 -10.46 -49.54 4.58
CA SER A 495 -9.38 -50.51 4.82
C SER A 495 -8.71 -51.21 3.61
N GLY A 496 -7.47 -50.82 3.34
CA GLY A 496 -6.52 -51.60 2.53
C GLY A 496 -5.10 -51.02 2.55
N GLY A 497 -4.44 -50.92 3.71
CA GLY A 497 -2.98 -50.71 3.86
C GLY A 497 -2.29 -49.48 3.23
N ALA A 498 -2.95 -48.73 2.36
CA ALA A 498 -2.35 -47.67 1.56
C ALA A 498 -2.18 -46.37 2.37
N ARG A 499 -1.10 -45.64 2.09
CA ARG A 499 -0.82 -44.32 2.67
C ARG A 499 -1.57 -43.25 1.86
N TRP A 500 -2.18 -42.27 2.52
CA TRP A 500 -2.92 -41.19 1.85
C TRP A 500 -2.60 -39.81 2.42
N ALA A 501 -2.78 -38.78 1.60
CA ALA A 501 -2.52 -37.38 1.94
C ALA A 501 -3.69 -36.78 2.72
N ARG A 502 -3.40 -36.22 3.90
CA ARG A 502 -4.41 -35.64 4.80
C ARG A 502 -4.37 -34.12 4.76
N SER A 503 -5.52 -33.53 4.47
CA SER A 503 -5.78 -32.10 4.63
C SER A 503 -5.67 -31.66 6.09
N LEU A 504 -5.15 -30.45 6.32
CA LEU A 504 -4.99 -29.87 7.65
C LEU A 504 -6.35 -29.61 8.34
N ASN A 505 -7.41 -29.34 7.57
CA ASN A 505 -8.78 -29.11 8.04
C ASN A 505 -8.88 -28.00 9.10
N ASP A 506 -9.25 -28.36 10.32
CA ASP A 506 -9.32 -27.47 11.50
C ASP A 506 -8.04 -27.52 12.35
N GLY A 507 -6.95 -28.01 11.80
CA GLY A 507 -5.63 -27.98 12.41
C GLY A 507 -4.88 -26.68 12.17
N TYR A 508 -3.74 -26.57 12.87
CA TYR A 508 -2.65 -25.66 12.51
C TYR A 508 -1.33 -26.42 12.63
N ILE A 509 -0.29 -25.89 12.00
CA ILE A 509 1.07 -26.40 12.17
C ILE A 509 2.02 -25.29 12.60
N ASN A 510 3.05 -25.65 13.38
CA ASN A 510 4.13 -24.71 13.72
C ASN A 510 5.22 -24.78 12.64
N ILE A 511 5.46 -23.64 11.98
CA ILE A 511 6.44 -23.52 10.91
C ILE A 511 7.53 -22.53 11.27
N ARG A 512 8.76 -22.81 10.82
CA ARG A 512 9.84 -21.85 10.74
C ARG A 512 9.98 -21.40 9.31
N ILE A 513 9.80 -20.11 9.06
CA ILE A 513 9.94 -19.51 7.74
C ILE A 513 11.39 -19.62 7.30
N ARG A 514 11.61 -19.93 6.02
CA ARG A 514 12.97 -20.02 5.46
C ARG A 514 13.68 -18.66 5.53
N LYS A 515 14.99 -18.68 5.37
CA LYS A 515 15.77 -17.43 5.20
C LYS A 515 15.39 -16.77 3.88
N ARG A 516 15.43 -15.43 3.86
CA ARG A 516 15.26 -14.64 2.64
C ARG A 516 16.42 -14.88 1.67
N LEU A 517 16.15 -14.80 0.38
CA LEU A 517 17.17 -14.87 -0.69
C LEU A 517 17.90 -13.53 -0.86
N THR A 518 17.28 -12.47 -0.36
CA THR A 518 17.73 -11.08 -0.45
C THR A 518 18.82 -10.76 0.58
N THR A 519 19.65 -9.76 0.28
CA THR A 519 20.88 -9.44 1.04
C THR A 519 20.65 -8.97 2.47
N ASP A 520 19.49 -8.39 2.76
CA ASP A 520 19.10 -7.97 4.11
C ASP A 520 18.82 -9.17 5.03
N GLY A 521 18.50 -10.33 4.44
CA GLY A 521 18.26 -11.58 5.17
C GLY A 521 17.10 -11.50 6.18
N GLY A 522 16.29 -10.43 6.12
CA GLY A 522 15.22 -10.13 7.07
C GLY A 522 15.70 -9.68 8.46
N LYS A 523 16.93 -9.15 8.57
CA LYS A 523 17.47 -8.65 9.85
C LYS A 523 16.95 -7.25 10.15
N SER A 524 16.55 -7.03 11.40
CA SER A 524 16.25 -5.68 11.90
C SER A 524 17.51 -4.82 11.94
N ILE A 525 17.35 -3.53 11.70
CA ILE A 525 18.41 -2.54 11.85
C ILE A 525 18.71 -2.38 13.34
N MET A 526 19.92 -2.73 13.76
CA MET A 526 20.39 -2.63 15.14
C MET A 526 21.20 -1.35 15.35
N ALA A 527 21.28 -0.87 16.60
CA ALA A 527 22.05 0.33 16.95
C ALA A 527 23.54 0.26 16.54
N THR A 528 24.10 -0.96 16.48
CA THR A 528 25.48 -1.22 16.05
C THR A 528 25.67 -1.15 14.54
N ASP A 529 24.60 -1.27 13.74
CA ASP A 529 24.71 -1.32 12.29
C ASP A 529 25.10 0.06 11.71
N ALA A 530 24.70 1.14 12.37
CA ALA A 530 25.10 2.50 12.04
C ALA A 530 26.61 2.76 12.21
N LEU A 531 27.27 2.00 13.09
CA LEU A 531 28.72 2.07 13.31
C LEU A 531 29.50 1.18 12.32
N ALA A 532 28.90 0.07 11.88
CA ALA A 532 29.52 -0.87 10.95
C ALA A 532 29.44 -0.42 9.48
N ASN A 533 28.36 0.27 9.11
CA ASN A 533 28.11 0.79 7.77
C ASN A 533 27.74 2.28 7.86
N PRO A 534 28.71 3.21 7.78
CA PRO A 534 28.41 4.64 7.80
C PRO A 534 27.52 5.00 6.62
N ALA A 535 26.52 5.87 6.87
CA ALA A 535 25.59 6.32 5.84
C ALA A 535 26.35 6.83 4.60
N PRO A 536 25.98 6.39 3.38
CA PRO A 536 26.58 6.92 2.16
C PRO A 536 26.44 8.44 2.13
N LYS A 537 27.46 9.14 1.64
CA LYS A 537 27.34 10.59 1.39
C LYS A 537 26.16 10.82 0.43
N PRO A 538 25.34 11.86 0.64
CA PRO A 538 24.22 12.15 -0.24
C PRO A 538 24.76 12.33 -1.66
N VAL A 539 24.42 11.38 -2.54
CA VAL A 539 24.61 11.57 -3.97
C VAL A 539 23.72 12.75 -4.37
N THR A 540 24.26 13.69 -5.14
CA THR A 540 23.47 14.73 -5.78
C THR A 540 22.54 14.06 -6.77
N ASP A 541 21.34 13.71 -6.28
CA ASP A 541 20.34 13.04 -7.08
C ASP A 541 19.61 14.07 -7.93
N ASP A 542 20.01 14.21 -9.19
CA ASP A 542 19.24 15.00 -10.15
C ASP A 542 17.87 14.32 -10.35
N VAL A 543 16.81 14.97 -9.86
CA VAL A 543 15.44 14.67 -10.30
C VAL A 543 15.15 15.62 -11.46
N PRO A 544 14.97 15.11 -12.69
CA PRO A 544 14.63 15.97 -13.82
C PRO A 544 13.33 16.71 -13.51
N MET A 545 13.35 18.02 -13.66
CA MET A 545 12.18 18.89 -13.42
C MET A 545 11.55 19.30 -14.73
N TYR A 546 10.23 19.39 -14.76
CA TYR A 546 9.51 20.12 -15.79
C TYR A 546 9.64 21.62 -15.49
N LEU A 547 10.57 22.31 -16.16
CA LEU A 547 10.75 23.75 -16.07
C LEU A 547 10.04 24.42 -17.24
N VAL A 548 8.98 25.18 -16.97
CA VAL A 548 8.45 26.14 -17.93
C VAL A 548 9.19 27.45 -17.72
N GLU A 549 9.97 27.88 -18.72
CA GLU A 549 10.53 29.23 -18.73
C GLU A 549 9.37 30.24 -18.65
N PRO A 550 9.39 31.19 -17.71
CA PRO A 550 8.34 32.19 -17.60
C PRO A 550 8.27 32.96 -18.91
N ALA A 551 7.10 32.92 -19.57
CA ALA A 551 6.85 33.68 -20.78
C ALA A 551 7.19 35.15 -20.52
N VAL A 552 8.27 35.63 -21.15
CA VAL A 552 8.70 37.03 -21.10
C VAL A 552 7.52 37.87 -21.59
N LYS A 553 6.89 38.61 -20.66
CA LYS A 553 5.88 39.61 -21.00
C LYS A 553 6.60 40.80 -21.63
N GLY A 554 6.38 40.98 -22.94
CA GLY A 554 6.27 42.31 -23.54
C GLY A 554 7.48 42.80 -24.33
N GLY A 555 7.29 42.89 -25.64
CA GLY A 555 8.20 43.60 -26.54
C GLY A 555 7.63 43.74 -27.95
N ARG A 556 6.39 44.21 -28.07
CA ARG A 556 5.80 44.53 -29.39
C ARG A 556 6.30 45.91 -29.83
N LYS A 557 7.33 45.97 -30.68
CA LYS A 557 7.49 46.94 -31.78
C LYS A 557 8.81 46.73 -32.53
N GLY A 558 8.72 46.62 -33.86
CA GLY A 558 9.86 46.83 -34.77
C GLY A 558 9.90 45.89 -35.97
N ARG A 559 9.21 46.25 -37.06
CA ARG A 559 9.41 45.69 -38.40
C ARG A 559 10.88 45.82 -38.83
N GLY A 560 11.45 44.79 -39.48
CA GLY A 560 12.59 44.99 -40.36
C GLY A 560 13.47 43.78 -40.72
N ARG A 561 13.17 43.17 -41.86
CA ARG A 561 14.05 42.49 -42.83
C ARG A 561 14.85 41.22 -42.45
N GLU A 562 14.59 40.19 -43.25
CA GLU A 562 15.44 39.02 -43.50
C GLU A 562 16.92 39.39 -43.77
N LYS A 563 17.84 38.56 -43.23
CA LYS A 563 18.99 38.05 -43.99
C LYS A 563 19.56 36.78 -43.35
N LYS A 564 19.66 35.73 -44.17
CA LYS A 564 20.44 34.49 -43.95
C LYS A 564 21.93 34.80 -43.76
N SER A 565 22.59 34.09 -42.84
CA SER A 565 23.98 33.57 -42.94
C SER A 565 24.36 32.92 -41.59
N LYS A 566 24.46 31.58 -41.50
CA LYS A 566 25.71 30.78 -41.56
C LYS A 566 26.79 31.15 -40.52
N ASN A 567 27.08 30.13 -39.70
CA ASN A 567 28.37 29.66 -39.20
C ASN A 567 29.15 30.45 -38.12
N SER A 568 29.20 29.78 -36.96
CA SER A 568 30.39 29.25 -36.26
C SER A 568 31.37 30.19 -35.55
N LYS A 569 31.70 29.76 -34.31
CA LYS A 569 32.95 29.98 -33.55
C LYS A 569 33.17 31.41 -33.06
N GLU A 570 33.80 31.70 -31.93
CA GLU A 570 34.36 30.98 -30.79
C GLU A 570 34.65 32.09 -29.76
N SER A 571 34.55 31.76 -28.47
CA SER A 571 35.40 32.24 -27.37
C SER A 571 35.49 33.72 -26.98
N ALA A 572 35.53 33.87 -25.64
CA ALA A 572 36.34 34.82 -24.88
C ALA A 572 35.92 36.30 -24.93
N ALA A 573 36.04 37.11 -23.89
CA ALA A 573 36.28 36.96 -22.47
C ALA A 573 36.07 38.37 -21.88
N SER A 574 35.91 38.42 -20.56
CA SER A 574 36.35 39.49 -19.65
C SER A 574 35.63 40.85 -19.63
N THR A 575 35.33 41.23 -18.38
CA THR A 575 35.43 42.59 -17.77
C THR A 575 34.40 43.62 -18.22
N SER A 576 33.80 44.46 -17.36
CA SER A 576 34.00 44.82 -15.95
C SER A 576 33.09 46.03 -15.65
N TYR A 577 32.84 46.33 -14.35
CA TYR A 577 32.30 47.60 -13.79
C TYR A 577 30.87 47.97 -14.23
N GLY A 578 29.98 48.48 -13.38
CA GLY A 578 29.97 48.96 -12.00
C GLY A 578 28.65 49.72 -11.79
N ALA A 579 28.21 49.88 -10.53
CA ALA A 579 27.42 50.98 -9.92
C ALA A 579 26.21 51.56 -10.71
N ASP A 580 25.06 51.92 -10.15
CA ASP A 580 24.56 52.11 -8.80
C ASP A 580 23.06 52.48 -8.95
N GLU A 581 22.31 52.33 -7.84
CA GLU A 581 21.10 53.12 -7.48
C GLU A 581 19.82 53.02 -8.36
N SER A 582 18.58 53.12 -7.89
CA SER A 582 17.87 53.05 -6.60
C SER A 582 16.36 53.30 -6.91
N VAL A 583 15.46 53.17 -5.90
CA VAL A 583 14.05 53.70 -5.84
C VAL A 583 12.94 52.77 -6.42
N SER A 584 12.25 51.91 -5.66
CA SER A 584 11.16 52.08 -4.65
C SER A 584 9.71 52.09 -5.21
N HIS A 585 8.86 51.12 -4.80
CA HIS A 585 7.66 51.34 -3.95
C HIS A 585 6.77 50.07 -3.85
N ASP A 586 6.62 49.61 -2.60
CA ASP A 586 5.46 49.12 -1.84
C ASP A 586 4.28 48.34 -2.45
N GLY A 587 3.96 47.24 -1.75
CA GLY A 587 2.66 46.57 -1.74
C GLY A 587 2.65 45.37 -0.77
N GLU A 588 2.23 45.61 0.47
CA GLU A 588 2.08 44.66 1.59
C GLU A 588 1.11 43.48 1.32
N ALA A 589 1.40 42.27 1.83
CA ALA A 589 0.73 41.67 3.01
C ALA A 589 0.85 40.13 3.15
N SER A 590 1.22 39.72 4.38
CA SER A 590 0.91 38.49 5.14
C SER A 590 1.53 37.12 4.75
N GLY A 591 2.28 36.55 5.73
CA GLY A 591 3.01 35.28 5.66
C GLY A 591 2.25 34.02 6.10
N GLY A 592 2.92 32.87 6.27
CA GLY A 592 4.37 32.68 6.30
C GLY A 592 4.85 31.23 6.17
N GLU A 593 6.18 31.13 6.37
CA GLU A 593 7.07 29.96 6.50
C GLU A 593 7.46 29.23 5.20
N GLU A 594 8.02 30.00 4.26
CA GLU A 594 9.21 29.58 3.50
C GLU A 594 10.44 29.65 4.43
N VAL A 595 11.23 28.58 4.51
CA VAL A 595 12.57 28.65 5.10
C VAL A 595 13.49 29.30 4.07
N ASP A 596 13.54 30.61 4.22
CA ASP A 596 14.17 31.63 3.41
C ASP A 596 15.72 31.48 3.43
N GLU A 597 16.35 31.28 2.26
CA GLU A 597 17.82 31.27 2.03
C GLU A 597 18.54 32.49 2.65
N ALA A 598 17.81 33.55 3.00
CA ALA A 598 18.30 34.74 3.68
C ALA A 598 18.84 34.51 5.11
N LEU A 599 18.47 33.42 5.79
CA LEU A 599 18.81 33.18 7.21
C LEU A 599 20.28 32.83 7.48
N GLN A 600 21.04 32.45 6.44
CA GLN A 600 22.49 32.17 6.56
C GLN A 600 23.38 33.41 6.31
N LYS A 601 22.80 34.60 6.12
CA LYS A 601 23.59 35.82 5.95
C LYS A 601 24.36 36.15 7.23
N THR A 602 25.68 36.25 7.12
CA THR A 602 26.59 36.66 8.20
C THR A 602 26.49 38.16 8.45
N VAL A 603 26.45 38.57 9.71
CA VAL A 603 26.55 39.97 10.12
C VAL A 603 28.02 40.39 10.02
N ALA A 604 28.42 40.91 8.84
CA ALA A 604 29.75 41.46 8.52
C ALA A 604 30.96 40.50 8.67
N GLY A 605 31.29 39.73 7.62
CA GLY A 605 32.58 39.05 7.44
C GLY A 605 32.63 37.55 7.78
N LYS A 606 33.61 36.82 7.22
CA LYS A 606 33.81 35.37 7.46
C LYS A 606 34.15 35.12 8.93
N GLY A 607 33.26 34.45 9.66
CA GLY A 607 33.41 34.13 11.08
C GLY A 607 32.53 34.94 12.03
N SER A 608 31.69 35.85 11.52
CA SER A 608 30.82 36.72 12.32
C SER A 608 29.44 36.10 12.61
N PRO A 609 28.72 36.55 13.66
CA PRO A 609 27.41 36.03 14.04
C PRO A 609 26.43 36.04 12.86
N THR A 610 25.60 35.01 12.73
CA THR A 610 24.54 34.98 11.72
C THR A 610 23.36 35.84 12.15
N PHE A 611 22.47 36.17 11.21
CA PHE A 611 21.20 36.85 11.54
C PHE A 611 20.39 36.07 12.59
N GLN A 612 20.46 34.74 12.56
CA GLN A 612 19.77 33.90 13.52
C GLN A 612 20.37 34.00 14.93
N ASP A 613 21.70 34.14 15.04
CA ASP A 613 22.37 34.32 16.34
C ASP A 613 21.95 35.62 17.01
N VAL A 614 21.83 36.71 16.24
CA VAL A 614 21.32 37.99 16.74
C VAL A 614 19.86 37.89 17.20
N ILE A 615 19.01 37.17 16.45
CA ILE A 615 17.61 36.94 16.83
C ILE A 615 17.49 36.10 18.09
N ASN A 616 18.30 35.05 18.22
CA ASN A 616 18.30 34.17 19.38
C ASN A 616 18.77 34.91 20.64
N GLU A 617 19.85 35.69 20.54
CA GLU A 617 20.31 36.50 21.67
C GLU A 617 19.31 37.60 22.03
N GLY A 618 18.65 38.20 21.03
CA GLY A 618 17.56 39.15 21.28
C GLY A 618 16.39 38.53 22.04
N LYS A 619 15.99 37.30 21.72
CA LYS A 619 14.95 36.57 22.48
C LYS A 619 15.41 36.25 23.90
N ARG A 620 16.67 35.84 24.11
CA ARG A 620 17.23 35.59 25.45
C ARG A 620 17.25 36.88 26.29
N HIS A 621 17.76 37.96 25.73
CA HIS A 621 17.82 39.25 26.43
C HIS A 621 16.41 39.76 26.75
N ALA A 622 15.46 39.57 25.83
CA ALA A 622 14.07 39.94 26.06
C ALA A 622 13.42 39.13 27.20
N LEU A 623 13.71 37.83 27.30
CA LEU A 623 13.24 36.98 28.40
C LEU A 623 13.78 37.48 29.75
N CYS A 624 15.07 37.84 29.82
CA CYS A 624 15.67 38.38 31.04
C CYS A 624 14.95 39.66 31.50
N ILE A 625 14.68 40.59 30.58
CA ILE A 625 13.96 41.83 30.89
C ILE A 625 12.51 41.53 31.31
N PHE A 626 11.83 40.61 30.63
CA PHE A 626 10.45 40.24 30.93
C PHE A 626 10.30 39.62 32.33
N HIS A 627 11.30 38.87 32.82
CA HIS A 627 11.28 38.37 34.20
C HIS A 627 11.43 39.48 35.26
N SER A 628 12.16 40.55 34.94
CA SER A 628 12.30 41.72 35.83
C SER A 628 11.14 42.73 35.70
N ASP A 629 10.48 42.79 34.55
CA ASP A 629 9.36 43.68 34.24
C ASP A 629 8.31 42.93 33.41
N SER A 630 7.41 42.23 34.11
CA SER A 630 6.33 41.45 33.50
C SER A 630 5.27 42.31 32.79
N SER A 631 5.34 43.64 32.94
CA SER A 631 4.46 44.57 32.25
C SER A 631 4.89 44.84 30.80
N TRP A 632 6.08 44.38 30.39
CA TRP A 632 6.62 44.67 29.07
C TRP A 632 5.86 43.95 27.94
N LYS A 633 5.22 44.73 27.07
CA LYS A 633 4.30 44.23 26.03
C LYS A 633 4.93 44.00 24.66
N SER A 634 5.93 44.80 24.29
CA SER A 634 6.52 44.80 22.96
C SER A 634 7.77 45.70 22.93
N LEU A 635 8.78 45.28 22.16
CA LEU A 635 9.95 46.07 21.83
C LEU A 635 9.58 47.22 20.87
N SER A 636 8.66 47.02 19.94
CA SER A 636 8.22 48.08 19.00
C SER A 636 7.50 49.24 19.69
N SER A 637 6.86 49.01 20.85
CA SER A 637 6.20 50.06 21.64
C SER A 637 7.15 50.89 22.53
N ARG A 638 8.44 50.54 22.64
CA ARG A 638 9.41 51.30 23.45
C ARG A 638 9.97 52.51 22.71
N SER A 639 10.46 53.50 23.47
CA SER A 639 11.07 54.70 22.93
C SER A 639 12.27 54.37 22.04
N LYS A 640 12.65 55.29 21.13
CA LYS A 640 13.81 55.08 20.24
C LYS A 640 15.10 54.88 21.04
N GLN A 641 15.23 55.55 22.18
CA GLN A 641 16.39 55.44 23.07
C GLN A 641 16.47 54.05 23.70
N GLU A 642 15.39 53.54 24.29
CA GLU A 642 15.34 52.20 24.89
C GLU A 642 15.56 51.09 23.86
N ARG A 643 15.05 51.25 22.64
CA ARG A 643 15.31 50.28 21.55
C ARG A 643 16.77 50.26 21.15
N ASN A 644 17.42 51.43 21.10
CA ASN A 644 18.84 51.51 20.78
C ASN A 644 19.70 50.92 21.91
N GLU A 645 19.33 51.11 23.18
CA GLU A 645 19.98 50.46 24.32
C GLU A 645 19.82 48.93 24.25
N PHE A 646 18.64 48.44 23.89
CA PHE A 646 18.38 47.02 23.68
C PHE A 646 19.25 46.43 22.55
N PHE A 647 19.36 47.12 21.41
CA PHE A 647 20.24 46.68 20.32
C PHE A 647 21.71 46.75 20.69
N LYS A 648 22.12 47.76 21.46
CA LYS A 648 23.49 47.89 21.97
C LYS A 648 23.84 46.69 22.87
N ALA A 649 22.96 46.32 23.80
CA ALA A 649 23.18 45.18 24.69
C ALA A 649 23.37 43.84 23.96
N ILE A 650 22.64 43.63 22.85
CA ILE A 650 22.82 42.45 21.99
C ILE A 650 24.14 42.55 21.23
N GLY A 651 24.46 43.73 20.69
CA GLY A 651 25.70 43.99 19.99
C GLY A 651 26.93 43.72 20.87
N ASP A 652 26.93 44.24 22.09
CA ASP A 652 28.03 44.09 23.05
C ASP A 652 28.25 42.61 23.45
N ARG A 653 27.19 41.80 23.52
CA ARG A 653 27.28 40.35 23.83
C ARG A 653 27.77 39.49 22.68
N LEU A 654 27.52 39.92 21.45
CA LEU A 654 27.93 39.22 20.23
C LEU A 654 29.21 39.82 19.62
N ASP A 655 29.89 40.72 20.34
CA ASP A 655 31.09 41.44 19.91
C ASP A 655 30.92 42.13 18.55
N LEU A 656 29.73 42.69 18.31
CA LEU A 656 29.39 43.42 17.09
C LEU A 656 29.84 44.88 17.19
N LYS A 657 30.28 45.46 16.06
CA LYS A 657 30.62 46.89 16.00
C LYS A 657 29.43 47.75 16.43
N TYR A 658 29.72 48.86 17.09
CA TYR A 658 28.72 49.84 17.52
C TYR A 658 27.79 50.22 16.35
N GLU A 659 26.48 50.26 16.61
CA GLU A 659 25.40 50.53 15.64
C GLU A 659 25.15 49.48 14.53
N THR A 660 25.83 48.33 14.50
CA THR A 660 25.62 47.30 13.44
C THR A 660 24.15 46.88 13.29
N ILE A 661 23.45 46.65 14.41
CA ILE A 661 22.03 46.28 14.40
C ILE A 661 21.15 47.50 14.08
N SER A 662 21.54 48.69 14.55
CA SER A 662 20.76 49.92 14.36
C SER A 662 20.81 50.46 12.93
N SER A 663 21.93 50.24 12.23
CA SER A 663 22.18 50.68 10.85
C SER A 663 21.68 49.70 9.78
N ASN A 664 21.54 48.41 10.11
CA ASN A 664 20.96 47.42 9.21
C ASN A 664 19.42 47.34 9.37
N GLY A 665 18.70 48.01 8.46
CA GLY A 665 17.24 48.10 8.49
C GLY A 665 16.53 46.74 8.44
N GLU A 666 17.05 45.79 7.66
CA GLU A 666 16.47 44.44 7.53
C GLU A 666 16.64 43.62 8.82
N LEU A 667 17.87 43.59 9.37
CA LEU A 667 18.17 42.90 10.63
C LEU A 667 17.35 43.48 11.79
N LYS A 668 17.26 44.80 11.85
CA LYS A 668 16.47 45.52 12.86
C LYS A 668 14.99 45.16 12.80
N SER A 669 14.39 45.15 11.60
CA SER A 669 12.98 44.82 11.42
C SER A 669 12.69 43.37 11.82
N ARG A 670 13.49 42.42 11.31
CA ARG A 670 13.36 40.98 11.61
C ARG A 670 13.55 40.69 13.11
N LEU A 671 14.51 41.37 13.76
CA LEU A 671 14.75 41.24 15.19
C LEU A 671 13.56 41.74 16.03
N ILE A 672 13.03 42.93 15.71
CA ILE A 672 11.88 43.49 16.43
C ILE A 672 10.65 42.58 16.28
N MET A 673 10.34 42.13 15.06
CA MET A 673 9.21 41.24 14.81
C MET A 673 9.34 39.92 15.58
N SER A 674 10.53 39.31 15.54
CA SER A 674 10.80 38.03 16.20
C SER A 674 10.72 38.13 17.73
N VAL A 675 11.22 39.22 18.31
CA VAL A 675 11.15 39.48 19.76
C VAL A 675 9.71 39.77 20.19
N ASP A 676 8.95 40.55 19.42
CA ASP A 676 7.55 40.85 19.73
C ASP A 676 6.65 39.61 19.67
N GLN A 677 6.87 38.74 18.67
CA GLN A 677 6.19 37.46 18.58
C GLN A 677 6.52 36.56 19.77
N TYR A 678 7.78 36.53 20.19
CA TYR A 678 8.24 35.75 21.35
C TYR A 678 7.66 36.28 22.67
N LEU A 679 7.64 37.60 22.89
CA LEU A 679 6.99 38.22 24.05
C LEU A 679 5.47 38.00 24.07
N LYS A 680 4.83 37.88 22.90
CA LYS A 680 3.40 37.51 22.81
C LYS A 680 3.17 36.06 23.22
N GLN A 681 4.09 35.14 22.90
CA GLN A 681 4.04 33.74 23.35
C GLN A 681 4.29 33.63 24.85
N LEU A 682 5.32 34.28 25.38
CA LEU A 682 5.64 34.28 26.82
C LEU A 682 4.46 34.78 27.67
N ARG A 683 3.79 35.84 27.25
CA ARG A 683 2.59 36.35 27.95
C ARG A 683 1.37 35.42 27.86
N LYS A 684 1.27 34.58 26.83
CA LYS A 684 0.21 33.57 26.77
C LYS A 684 0.47 32.47 27.81
N VAL A 685 1.73 32.05 27.96
CA VAL A 685 2.14 31.06 28.96
C VAL A 685 2.00 31.64 30.37
N HIS A 686 2.50 32.84 30.63
CA HIS A 686 2.42 33.50 31.94
C HIS A 686 0.99 33.92 32.38
N LYS A 687 0.00 33.88 31.48
CA LYS A 687 -1.42 34.05 31.83
C LYS A 687 -2.15 32.72 32.08
N ALA A 688 -1.54 31.61 31.66
CA ALA A 688 -2.06 30.26 31.84
C ALA A 688 -1.53 29.60 33.13
N GLU A 689 -0.39 30.07 33.63
CA GLU A 689 0.09 29.94 35.02
C GLU A 689 -0.52 31.01 35.91
#